data_AF-A0A543IKU9-F1
#
_entry.id   AF-A0A543IKU9-F1
#
_cell.length_a   1.000
_cell.length_b   1.000
_cell.length_c   1.000
_cell.angle_alpha   90.00
_cell.angle_beta   90.00
_cell.angle_gamma   90.00
#
_symmetry.space_group_name_H-M   'P 1'
#
loop_
_entity.id
_entity.type
_entity.pdbx_description
1 polymer ?
#
loop_
_entity_poly.entity_id
_entity_poly.type
_entity_poly.pdbx_seq_one_letter_code
_entity_poly.pdbx_strand_id
1 'polypeptide(L)'
;MDDAKRGQDEPGTGDEHDPGRTATAEFRIPPKRDLTRPDIPVRPPVRPPAKDGEGPPAEPAEDAAEDASGEEGDGEHTAEGKTAESAAPEKTAESAVDAEPGKDTEPGKDEAAETTRETEVKDAGAAAPPSGAGPTRVERLPTLPPQAPAPPAPAAQPPAPQQPAPQPPAPQPQAPQQSAPQQSAPQQSAPQQSAPQQSAPQQPATRSSGQWSVPWDGSAAPSAAAPAAAPAAPATSAPEAAAPPADEERGGRRWTVVVAAALVLIAGLVAGQLVRPVPEPSVSLTVKSSVTFPGRAPALPWPEAGQSAVHVEGIGTMGASGGQAPTPTASVAKVMTAYVYLRDHPLAPGEPGPVLTVSPEAAAQIPMREKRGESILGVKANQRLTQRKALEALMVISANDVAHELARWDAGSTQAFVAKMNATAKSLGMTNTHYTDPSGYDHRTVSTAADQVKLLREAMKIPAFAEIVKTPVFEPDDGGPSRQGGNFLLGRDGVVGGKTGYTDEAGGNFVFAARKNVGGVDTLIVGAVLGQDTASAAGAVDAAHRLVTSAGAALRAVTLAPEGARVARADDGLGDTTPLRAAAPVTVVGWPGLTVPVGVDGDPPREAAAGERVTALRAGAATVPLEPVRPLEKPSVVERLLRLG
;
A
#
# COMPACT_ATOMS: atom_id res chain seq x y z
N MET A 1 9.21 43.03 -68.95
CA MET A 1 9.83 42.73 -70.26
C MET A 1 10.27 41.29 -70.19
N ASP A 2 9.50 40.48 -70.87
CA ASP A 2 9.75 39.07 -71.15
C ASP A 2 11.01 38.94 -72.01
N ASP A 3 11.67 37.77 -71.96
CA ASP A 3 11.61 36.89 -73.13
C ASP A 3 11.87 35.43 -72.73
N ALA A 4 11.60 34.48 -73.63
CA ALA A 4 11.40 33.08 -73.27
C ALA A 4 12.07 32.04 -74.19
N LYS A 5 12.40 30.88 -73.58
CA LYS A 5 12.52 29.53 -74.18
C LYS A 5 13.46 29.31 -75.39
N ARG A 6 14.48 28.49 -75.17
CA ARG A 6 14.82 27.21 -75.86
C ARG A 6 15.89 26.49 -75.00
N GLY A 7 15.97 25.16 -74.89
CA GLY A 7 15.14 24.09 -75.46
C GLY A 7 15.96 23.10 -76.30
N GLN A 8 15.71 21.79 -76.11
CA GLN A 8 16.21 20.65 -76.92
C GLN A 8 17.71 20.31 -76.77
N ASP A 9 18.18 19.05 -76.85
CA ASP A 9 17.54 17.71 -76.86
C ASP A 9 18.53 16.65 -76.27
N GLU A 10 18.04 15.47 -75.86
CA GLU A 10 18.90 14.27 -75.66
C GLU A 10 18.94 13.41 -76.96
N PRO A 11 19.84 12.40 -77.08
CA PRO A 11 19.39 11.05 -76.73
C PRO A 11 20.47 10.05 -76.22
N GLY A 12 20.07 9.15 -75.32
CA GLY A 12 20.06 7.71 -75.64
C GLY A 12 21.12 6.78 -75.01
N THR A 13 20.61 5.75 -74.32
CA THR A 13 21.20 4.42 -74.03
C THR A 13 22.54 4.34 -73.26
N GLY A 14 22.72 3.52 -72.23
CA GLY A 14 21.76 2.64 -71.53
C GLY A 14 22.35 1.26 -71.23
N ASP A 15 22.74 1.02 -69.98
CA ASP A 15 22.77 -0.32 -69.38
C ASP A 15 22.75 -0.23 -67.84
N GLU A 16 22.24 -1.30 -67.24
CA GLU A 16 21.82 -1.50 -65.85
C GLU A 16 23.01 -1.55 -64.82
N HIS A 17 22.87 -1.62 -63.49
CA HIS A 17 21.75 -2.06 -62.63
C HIS A 17 21.95 -1.58 -61.16
N ASP A 18 21.00 -0.84 -60.53
CA ASP A 18 20.92 -0.66 -59.04
C ASP A 18 19.56 -0.09 -58.57
N PRO A 19 18.81 -0.82 -57.71
CA PRO A 19 17.66 -0.30 -56.98
C PRO A 19 17.74 -0.52 -55.45
N GLY A 20 18.27 0.44 -54.67
CA GLY A 20 18.55 0.24 -53.23
C GLY A 20 18.39 1.41 -52.25
N ARG A 21 17.54 2.42 -52.51
CA ARG A 21 17.41 3.61 -51.63
C ARG A 21 16.96 3.28 -50.19
N THR A 22 17.79 3.64 -49.21
CA THR A 22 17.35 4.04 -47.86
C THR A 22 17.91 5.42 -47.54
N ALA A 23 17.10 6.30 -46.93
CA ALA A 23 17.46 7.71 -46.72
C ALA A 23 17.95 7.96 -45.29
N THR A 24 19.19 8.44 -45.15
CA THR A 24 19.69 9.01 -43.91
C THR A 24 19.23 10.47 -43.75
N ALA A 25 18.71 10.81 -42.58
CA ALA A 25 18.36 12.18 -42.21
C ALA A 25 19.23 12.60 -41.01
N GLU A 26 20.15 13.55 -41.22
CA GLU A 26 21.10 13.99 -40.19
C GLU A 26 20.44 14.89 -39.14
N PHE A 27 20.78 14.69 -37.87
CA PHE A 27 20.17 15.39 -36.74
C PHE A 27 20.91 16.71 -36.45
N ARG A 28 20.31 17.84 -36.84
CA ARG A 28 20.95 19.17 -36.76
C ARG A 28 20.76 19.82 -35.38
N ILE A 29 21.86 20.05 -34.67
CA ILE A 29 21.87 20.64 -33.32
C ILE A 29 21.55 22.16 -33.36
N PRO A 30 20.57 22.67 -32.58
CA PRO A 30 20.32 24.10 -32.44
C PRO A 30 21.28 24.77 -31.44
N PRO A 31 21.58 26.09 -31.59
CA PRO A 31 22.52 26.79 -30.72
C PRO A 31 21.98 27.07 -29.31
N LYS A 32 22.89 27.18 -28.34
CA LYS A 32 22.57 27.53 -26.94
C LYS A 32 21.94 28.92 -26.84
N ARG A 33 20.94 29.05 -25.97
CA ARG A 33 20.37 30.34 -25.56
C ARG A 33 20.91 30.72 -24.18
N ASP A 34 21.31 31.97 -24.03
CA ASP A 34 21.78 32.52 -22.75
C ASP A 34 20.62 32.66 -21.75
N LEU A 35 20.90 32.52 -20.46
CA LEU A 35 19.92 32.52 -19.36
C LEU A 35 20.36 33.47 -18.24
N THR A 36 20.28 34.77 -18.51
CA THR A 36 20.39 35.81 -17.48
C THR A 36 19.13 36.68 -17.45
N ARG A 37 18.45 36.66 -16.28
CA ARG A 37 17.19 37.36 -15.93
C ARG A 37 15.89 36.83 -16.57
N PRO A 38 14.85 36.53 -15.78
CA PRO A 38 13.46 36.49 -16.23
C PRO A 38 12.78 37.85 -16.01
N ASP A 39 12.13 38.39 -17.04
CA ASP A 39 11.25 39.55 -16.89
C ASP A 39 9.93 39.15 -16.20
N ILE A 40 9.53 39.90 -15.17
CA ILE A 40 8.29 39.68 -14.41
C ILE A 40 7.23 40.70 -14.86
N PRO A 41 6.12 40.29 -15.50
CA PRO A 41 5.01 41.19 -15.81
C PRO A 41 4.23 41.51 -14.53
N VAL A 42 4.51 42.68 -13.94
CA VAL A 42 3.83 43.18 -12.74
C VAL A 42 2.34 43.46 -13.03
N ARG A 43 1.43 42.78 -12.34
CA ARG A 43 0.01 43.17 -12.30
C ARG A 43 -0.17 44.43 -11.44
N PRO A 44 -0.97 45.43 -11.87
CA PRO A 44 -1.32 46.56 -11.02
C PRO A 44 -2.23 46.11 -9.85
N PRO A 45 -2.11 46.76 -8.66
CA PRO A 45 -2.93 46.40 -7.50
C PRO A 45 -4.40 46.85 -7.67
N VAL A 46 -5.31 46.04 -7.15
CA VAL A 46 -6.75 46.35 -7.11
C VAL A 46 -7.02 47.33 -5.96
N ARG A 47 -7.77 48.40 -6.21
CA ARG A 47 -8.19 49.34 -5.15
C ARG A 47 -9.29 48.73 -4.26
N PRO A 48 -9.23 48.88 -2.93
CA PRO A 48 -10.42 48.78 -2.10
C PRO A 48 -11.37 49.96 -2.36
N PRO A 49 -12.68 49.85 -2.06
CA PRO A 49 -13.64 50.94 -2.20
C PRO A 49 -13.33 52.08 -1.22
N ALA A 50 -13.58 53.32 -1.64
CA ALA A 50 -13.35 54.50 -0.82
C ALA A 50 -14.37 54.64 0.32
N LYS A 51 -13.92 55.25 1.42
CA LYS A 51 -14.74 55.99 2.37
C LYS A 51 -14.12 57.37 2.57
N ASP A 52 -14.96 58.36 2.77
CA ASP A 52 -14.61 59.76 2.89
C ASP A 52 -14.17 60.12 4.33
N GLY A 53 -13.46 61.24 4.49
CA GLY A 53 -13.18 61.86 5.80
C GLY A 53 -11.74 62.29 6.01
N GLU A 54 -11.55 63.61 6.11
CA GLU A 54 -10.47 64.40 6.72
C GLU A 54 -8.97 64.10 6.47
N GLY A 55 -8.16 65.13 6.75
CA GLY A 55 -6.72 65.17 6.55
C GLY A 55 -5.90 65.34 7.84
N PRO A 56 -4.75 66.04 7.78
CA PRO A 56 -3.45 65.41 8.09
C PRO A 56 -2.98 65.49 9.56
N PRO A 57 -1.96 64.69 9.95
CA PRO A 57 -1.65 64.37 11.35
C PRO A 57 -0.62 65.28 12.02
N ALA A 58 -0.43 65.08 13.33
CA ALA A 58 0.73 65.52 14.09
C ALA A 58 1.27 64.39 15.00
N GLU A 59 2.57 64.18 14.91
CA GLU A 59 3.46 63.35 15.76
C GLU A 59 4.09 64.21 16.89
N PRO A 60 4.91 63.69 17.82
CA PRO A 60 5.01 62.34 18.42
C PRO A 60 5.16 62.44 19.98
N ALA A 61 6.09 61.66 20.58
CA ALA A 61 6.65 61.73 21.94
C ALA A 61 5.79 61.18 23.11
N GLU A 62 6.36 60.64 24.20
CA GLU A 62 7.56 59.80 24.43
C GLU A 62 7.53 59.32 25.91
N ASP A 63 8.29 58.26 26.24
CA ASP A 63 8.78 57.84 27.57
C ASP A 63 7.88 57.68 28.83
N ALA A 64 8.16 56.56 29.55
CA ALA A 64 8.27 56.40 31.01
C ALA A 64 7.06 56.72 31.95
N ALA A 65 6.98 56.21 33.19
CA ALA A 65 7.43 54.97 33.85
C ALA A 65 6.82 54.96 35.29
N GLU A 66 6.96 53.84 36.02
CA GLU A 66 6.96 53.76 37.49
C GLU A 66 5.76 54.29 38.34
N ASP A 67 4.93 53.31 38.75
CA ASP A 67 4.71 52.89 40.16
C ASP A 67 3.69 53.52 41.14
N ALA A 68 3.27 52.63 42.06
CA ALA A 68 2.84 52.83 43.46
C ALA A 68 1.43 53.35 43.87
N SER A 69 0.64 52.40 44.42
CA SER A 69 -0.07 52.45 45.74
C SER A 69 -1.47 53.13 45.89
N GLY A 70 -2.19 52.72 46.95
CA GLY A 70 -3.58 53.10 47.30
C GLY A 70 -4.64 52.13 46.76
N GLU A 71 -5.27 51.17 47.47
CA GLU A 71 -5.62 50.95 48.91
C GLU A 71 -7.02 51.47 49.32
N GLU A 72 -7.75 50.69 50.15
CA GLU A 72 -9.15 50.84 50.59
C GLU A 72 -10.21 50.76 49.45
N GLY A 73 -11.45 50.25 49.58
CA GLY A 73 -12.23 49.48 50.58
C GLY A 73 -13.51 49.01 49.83
N ASP A 74 -14.54 48.31 50.32
CA ASP A 74 -14.95 47.75 51.62
C ASP A 74 -16.32 47.03 51.37
N GLY A 75 -16.86 46.26 52.33
CA GLY A 75 -18.20 45.62 52.25
C GLY A 75 -18.23 44.24 51.55
N GLU A 76 -18.61 43.12 52.18
CA GLU A 76 -19.89 42.75 52.84
C GLU A 76 -21.10 42.75 51.88
N HIS A 77 -21.98 41.74 51.87
CA HIS A 77 -22.41 40.83 52.96
C HIS A 77 -23.00 39.50 52.42
N THR A 78 -23.25 38.51 53.32
CA THR A 78 -24.21 37.36 53.21
C THR A 78 -24.26 36.53 51.91
N ALA A 79 -23.96 35.23 51.81
CA ALA A 79 -23.93 34.08 52.74
C ALA A 79 -25.29 33.48 53.18
N GLU A 80 -25.79 32.49 52.41
CA GLU A 80 -26.64 31.33 52.80
C GLU A 80 -26.88 30.44 51.55
N GLY A 81 -27.04 29.10 51.59
CA GLY A 81 -26.77 28.13 52.66
C GLY A 81 -27.50 26.77 52.49
N LYS A 82 -26.77 25.66 52.27
CA LYS A 82 -27.26 24.23 52.21
C LYS A 82 -28.25 23.89 51.07
N THR A 83 -28.54 22.64 50.67
CA THR A 83 -28.10 21.24 50.93
C THR A 83 -28.17 20.48 49.58
N ALA A 84 -27.27 19.60 49.14
CA ALA A 84 -26.74 18.33 49.69
C ALA A 84 -27.68 17.10 49.53
N GLU A 85 -27.09 15.97 49.10
CA GLU A 85 -27.68 14.61 48.90
C GLU A 85 -28.69 14.39 47.75
N SER A 86 -28.82 13.21 47.10
CA SER A 86 -28.02 11.95 47.21
C SER A 86 -28.07 11.09 45.92
N ALA A 87 -27.07 10.20 45.79
CA ALA A 87 -26.99 8.89 45.10
C ALA A 87 -27.66 8.57 43.73
N ALA A 88 -26.93 7.76 42.94
CA ALA A 88 -27.38 6.98 41.77
C ALA A 88 -27.89 5.56 42.22
N PRO A 89 -28.10 4.49 41.39
CA PRO A 89 -27.59 4.22 40.04
C PRO A 89 -28.55 3.55 39.01
N GLU A 90 -27.99 3.40 37.79
CA GLU A 90 -28.15 2.35 36.76
C GLU A 90 -29.43 1.50 36.61
N LYS A 91 -29.80 1.28 35.33
CA LYS A 91 -30.27 -0.04 34.88
C LYS A 91 -29.94 -0.31 33.40
N THR A 92 -29.43 -1.51 33.12
CA THR A 92 -29.23 -2.06 31.78
C THR A 92 -30.46 -2.81 31.28
N ALA A 93 -30.58 -2.97 29.96
CA ALA A 93 -31.51 -3.92 29.33
C ALA A 93 -31.01 -4.31 27.92
N GLU A 94 -30.69 -5.59 27.73
CA GLU A 94 -30.61 -6.23 26.42
C GLU A 94 -31.99 -6.77 26.03
N SER A 95 -32.26 -6.91 24.73
CA SER A 95 -33.21 -7.90 24.20
C SER A 95 -32.96 -8.16 22.72
N ALA A 96 -32.76 -9.44 22.38
CA ALA A 96 -32.86 -9.97 21.02
C ALA A 96 -34.15 -10.80 20.91
N VAL A 97 -34.67 -10.99 19.69
CA VAL A 97 -35.76 -11.92 19.40
C VAL A 97 -35.55 -12.56 18.02
N ASP A 98 -36.07 -13.78 17.84
CA ASP A 98 -35.67 -14.76 16.82
C ASP A 98 -36.35 -14.68 15.44
N ALA A 99 -35.90 -15.55 14.54
CA ALA A 99 -36.36 -15.74 13.16
C ALA A 99 -37.39 -16.89 13.01
N GLU A 100 -37.86 -17.16 11.78
CA GLU A 100 -38.32 -18.49 11.28
C GLU A 100 -38.33 -18.49 9.71
N PRO A 101 -38.34 -19.65 9.00
CA PRO A 101 -37.91 -19.77 7.59
C PRO A 101 -38.98 -20.27 6.58
N GLY A 102 -38.56 -20.50 5.32
CA GLY A 102 -39.34 -21.19 4.27
C GLY A 102 -38.44 -21.82 3.18
N LYS A 103 -38.95 -22.81 2.42
CA LYS A 103 -38.20 -23.65 1.45
C LYS A 103 -39.00 -23.97 0.16
N ASP A 104 -38.27 -24.56 -0.82
CA ASP A 104 -38.70 -25.47 -1.93
C ASP A 104 -39.05 -24.86 -3.33
N THR A 105 -38.73 -25.48 -4.50
CA THR A 105 -37.74 -26.54 -4.86
C THR A 105 -37.48 -26.70 -6.39
N GLU A 106 -36.50 -27.56 -6.74
CA GLU A 106 -36.02 -28.12 -8.04
C GLU A 106 -37.05 -28.90 -8.95
N PRO A 107 -36.67 -29.49 -10.14
CA PRO A 107 -35.78 -29.06 -11.25
C PRO A 107 -36.23 -29.49 -12.71
N GLY A 108 -35.41 -29.20 -13.74
CA GLY A 108 -35.37 -29.88 -15.07
C GLY A 108 -34.59 -29.05 -16.13
N LYS A 109 -33.56 -29.48 -16.89
CA LYS A 109 -33.28 -30.66 -17.78
C LYS A 109 -34.13 -30.65 -19.08
N ASP A 110 -33.57 -30.62 -20.30
CA ASP A 110 -32.60 -31.54 -20.93
C ASP A 110 -31.75 -30.92 -22.09
N GLU A 111 -30.60 -31.57 -22.37
CA GLU A 111 -29.93 -31.98 -23.65
C GLU A 111 -29.81 -31.08 -24.92
N ALA A 112 -28.81 -31.25 -25.82
CA ALA A 112 -27.46 -31.89 -25.79
C ALA A 112 -26.64 -31.54 -27.08
N ALA A 113 -25.33 -31.86 -27.08
CA ALA A 113 -24.37 -31.92 -28.21
C ALA A 113 -24.14 -30.62 -29.06
N GLU A 114 -22.93 -30.05 -29.23
CA GLU A 114 -21.61 -30.59 -29.63
C GLU A 114 -21.44 -30.85 -31.14
N THR A 115 -20.61 -30.03 -31.83
CA THR A 115 -19.49 -30.44 -32.72
C THR A 115 -18.73 -29.21 -33.27
N THR A 116 -17.43 -29.39 -33.51
CA THR A 116 -16.37 -28.37 -33.73
C THR A 116 -16.12 -27.93 -35.19
N ARG A 117 -15.19 -26.97 -35.35
CA ARG A 117 -14.44 -26.50 -36.56
C ARG A 117 -15.07 -25.32 -37.31
N GLU A 118 -14.35 -24.23 -37.60
CA GLU A 118 -13.04 -24.03 -38.30
C GLU A 118 -13.13 -24.34 -39.81
N THR A 119 -12.70 -23.48 -40.75
CA THR A 119 -11.94 -22.21 -40.66
C THR A 119 -12.31 -21.24 -41.82
N GLU A 120 -11.64 -20.07 -41.87
CA GLU A 120 -11.33 -19.15 -43.00
C GLU A 120 -11.77 -19.51 -44.45
N VAL A 121 -12.01 -18.57 -45.38
CA VAL A 121 -11.15 -17.44 -45.81
C VAL A 121 -11.97 -16.24 -46.35
N LYS A 122 -11.30 -15.06 -46.35
CA LYS A 122 -11.42 -13.80 -47.16
C LYS A 122 -12.14 -13.91 -48.53
N ASP A 123 -12.57 -12.84 -49.20
CA ASP A 123 -11.99 -11.49 -49.25
C ASP A 123 -12.99 -10.35 -49.61
N ALA A 124 -12.47 -9.12 -49.67
CA ALA A 124 -13.21 -7.87 -49.86
C ALA A 124 -13.62 -7.57 -51.33
N GLY A 125 -14.53 -6.60 -51.50
CA GLY A 125 -14.90 -6.07 -52.81
C GLY A 125 -15.99 -4.98 -52.75
N ALA A 126 -15.61 -3.72 -52.58
CA ALA A 126 -16.56 -2.60 -52.53
C ALA A 126 -16.77 -1.96 -53.91
N ALA A 127 -18.04 -1.74 -54.29
CA ALA A 127 -18.44 -0.81 -55.34
C ALA A 127 -19.88 -0.32 -55.12
N ALA A 128 -20.18 0.91 -55.52
CA ALA A 128 -21.48 1.58 -55.35
C ALA A 128 -22.15 1.81 -56.74
N PRO A 129 -23.30 2.51 -56.86
CA PRO A 129 -24.43 2.06 -57.68
C PRO A 129 -24.54 2.74 -59.05
N PRO A 130 -25.61 2.44 -59.80
CA PRO A 130 -26.36 3.53 -60.43
C PRO A 130 -27.88 3.53 -60.13
N SER A 131 -28.52 4.67 -60.43
CA SER A 131 -29.96 4.95 -60.25
C SER A 131 -30.79 4.51 -61.48
N GLY A 132 -32.08 4.22 -61.30
CA GLY A 132 -33.01 3.95 -62.41
C GLY A 132 -34.48 3.71 -62.02
N ALA A 133 -35.32 4.74 -62.16
CA ALA A 133 -36.80 4.80 -62.29
C ALA A 133 -37.73 3.59 -61.99
N GLY A 134 -38.87 3.88 -61.33
CA GLY A 134 -40.07 3.02 -61.27
C GLY A 134 -40.99 3.17 -62.51
N PRO A 135 -42.33 3.00 -62.45
CA PRO A 135 -43.22 3.04 -61.26
C PRO A 135 -44.29 1.90 -61.21
N THR A 136 -45.41 2.14 -60.47
CA THR A 136 -46.62 1.30 -60.22
C THR A 136 -46.55 0.36 -58.98
N ARG A 137 -47.62 0.14 -58.20
CA ARG A 137 -48.95 0.81 -58.06
C ARG A 137 -49.38 0.81 -56.57
N VAL A 138 -50.29 1.72 -56.20
CA VAL A 138 -50.81 1.89 -54.83
C VAL A 138 -51.88 0.86 -54.45
N GLU A 139 -51.75 0.27 -53.26
CA GLU A 139 -52.87 -0.05 -52.36
C GLU A 139 -52.63 0.60 -50.99
N ARG A 140 -53.70 0.97 -50.26
CA ARG A 140 -53.61 1.77 -49.02
C ARG A 140 -54.90 1.68 -48.19
N LEU A 141 -54.82 1.16 -46.96
CA LEU A 141 -55.87 1.12 -45.94
C LEU A 141 -55.24 0.74 -44.58
N PRO A 142 -55.78 1.16 -43.42
CA PRO A 142 -56.13 2.54 -43.04
C PRO A 142 -55.30 3.04 -41.83
N THR A 143 -55.13 4.35 -41.70
CA THR A 143 -54.51 4.97 -40.52
C THR A 143 -55.53 5.14 -39.39
N LEU A 144 -55.21 4.71 -38.17
CA LEU A 144 -56.01 5.02 -36.97
C LEU A 144 -55.91 6.52 -36.60
N PRO A 145 -56.99 7.15 -36.10
CA PRO A 145 -56.95 8.53 -35.64
C PRO A 145 -56.15 8.66 -34.32
N PRO A 146 -55.50 9.81 -34.06
CA PRO A 146 -54.81 10.06 -32.80
C PRO A 146 -55.82 10.16 -31.64
N GLN A 147 -55.50 9.53 -30.51
CA GLN A 147 -56.28 9.71 -29.28
C GLN A 147 -56.03 11.10 -28.69
N ALA A 148 -57.09 11.76 -28.22
CA ALA A 148 -56.97 13.02 -27.49
C ALA A 148 -56.36 12.78 -26.10
N PRO A 149 -55.59 13.74 -25.53
CA PRO A 149 -55.00 13.58 -24.21
C PRO A 149 -56.07 13.50 -23.12
N ALA A 150 -55.80 12.69 -22.09
CA ALA A 150 -56.65 12.60 -20.91
C ALA A 150 -56.67 13.93 -20.12
N PRO A 151 -57.79 14.29 -19.46
CA PRO A 151 -57.85 15.48 -18.62
C PRO A 151 -56.90 15.35 -17.41
N PRO A 152 -56.31 16.46 -16.92
CA PRO A 152 -55.40 16.43 -15.78
C PRO A 152 -56.13 16.01 -14.50
N ALA A 153 -55.45 15.21 -13.67
CA ALA A 153 -55.92 14.91 -12.32
C ALA A 153 -56.00 16.19 -11.46
N PRO A 154 -56.95 16.29 -10.51
CA PRO A 154 -57.05 17.45 -9.63
C PRO A 154 -55.77 17.60 -8.79
N ALA A 155 -55.28 18.83 -8.66
CA ALA A 155 -54.05 19.12 -7.93
C ALA A 155 -54.18 18.72 -6.45
N ALA A 156 -53.18 18.00 -5.94
CA ALA A 156 -53.07 17.76 -4.50
C ALA A 156 -52.90 19.10 -3.76
N GLN A 157 -53.66 19.28 -2.69
CA GLN A 157 -53.54 20.48 -1.85
C GLN A 157 -52.17 20.51 -1.17
N PRO A 158 -51.51 21.68 -1.03
CA PRO A 158 -50.29 21.78 -0.25
C PRO A 158 -50.58 21.42 1.22
N PRO A 159 -49.69 20.71 1.91
CA PRO A 159 -49.87 20.42 3.33
C PRO A 159 -49.89 21.72 4.14
N ALA A 160 -50.76 21.77 5.16
CA ALA A 160 -50.81 22.89 6.09
C ALA A 160 -49.45 23.08 6.81
N PRO A 161 -49.05 24.32 7.12
CA PRO A 161 -47.78 24.58 7.79
C PRO A 161 -47.75 23.92 9.17
N GLN A 162 -46.89 22.93 9.35
CA GLN A 162 -46.64 22.30 10.64
C GLN A 162 -45.97 23.33 11.56
N GLN A 163 -46.56 23.57 12.74
CA GLN A 163 -45.88 24.33 13.79
C GLN A 163 -44.66 23.53 14.28
N PRO A 164 -43.47 24.16 14.44
CA PRO A 164 -42.35 23.50 15.09
C PRO A 164 -42.73 23.08 16.51
N ALA A 165 -42.40 21.84 16.88
CA ALA A 165 -42.40 21.44 18.27
C ALA A 165 -41.39 22.30 19.07
N PRO A 166 -41.66 22.65 20.34
CA PRO A 166 -40.75 23.48 21.12
C PRO A 166 -39.41 22.78 21.29
N GLN A 167 -38.33 23.49 20.97
CA GLN A 167 -36.97 23.00 21.20
C GLN A 167 -36.70 22.90 22.71
N PRO A 168 -36.01 21.86 23.20
CA PRO A 168 -35.44 21.90 24.55
C PRO A 168 -34.41 23.02 24.64
N PRO A 169 -34.27 23.69 25.81
CA PRO A 169 -33.36 24.83 25.95
C PRO A 169 -31.90 24.41 25.73
N ALA A 170 -31.16 25.23 24.99
CA ALA A 170 -29.74 25.02 24.77
C ALA A 170 -28.94 25.16 26.09
N PRO A 171 -27.88 24.36 26.30
CA PRO A 171 -26.99 24.53 27.45
C PRO A 171 -26.28 25.88 27.39
N GLN A 172 -26.24 26.60 28.51
CA GLN A 172 -25.56 27.89 28.61
C GLN A 172 -24.03 27.70 28.59
N PRO A 173 -23.26 28.62 27.95
CA PRO A 173 -21.81 28.55 27.96
C PRO A 173 -21.26 28.85 29.36
N GLN A 174 -20.35 28.01 29.85
CA GLN A 174 -19.64 28.26 31.11
C GLN A 174 -18.54 29.31 30.91
N ALA A 175 -18.47 30.29 31.81
CA ALA A 175 -17.40 31.28 31.83
C ALA A 175 -16.08 30.66 32.36
N PRO A 176 -14.90 31.09 31.88
CA PRO A 176 -13.63 30.44 32.21
C PRO A 176 -13.17 30.76 33.64
N GLN A 177 -12.72 29.74 34.38
CA GLN A 177 -11.98 29.94 35.62
C GLN A 177 -10.51 30.23 35.30
N GLN A 178 -9.97 31.31 35.86
CA GLN A 178 -8.56 31.68 35.74
C GLN A 178 -7.75 31.07 36.89
N SER A 179 -6.74 30.27 36.57
CA SER A 179 -5.76 29.77 37.54
C SER A 179 -4.63 30.78 37.73
N ALA A 180 -4.49 31.31 38.94
CA ALA A 180 -3.33 32.12 39.32
C ALA A 180 -2.06 31.25 39.48
N PRO A 181 -0.87 31.75 39.13
CA PRO A 181 0.36 30.95 39.15
C PRO A 181 0.94 30.79 40.56
N GLN A 182 1.37 29.57 40.90
CA GLN A 182 2.24 29.35 42.07
C GLN A 182 3.71 29.18 41.63
N GLN A 183 4.60 29.77 42.44
CA GLN A 183 6.03 29.84 42.17
C GLN A 183 6.74 28.54 42.57
N SER A 184 7.71 28.11 41.76
CA SER A 184 8.57 26.96 42.06
C SER A 184 9.96 27.41 42.49
N ALA A 185 10.33 27.12 43.74
CA ALA A 185 11.69 27.26 44.27
C ALA A 185 12.10 25.95 44.98
N PRO A 186 13.40 25.58 44.99
CA PRO A 186 13.79 24.17 45.06
C PRO A 186 14.10 23.66 46.47
N GLN A 187 13.97 22.34 46.66
CA GLN A 187 14.65 21.61 47.73
C GLN A 187 15.40 20.39 47.19
N GLN A 188 16.61 20.18 47.74
CA GLN A 188 17.47 19.04 47.47
C GLN A 188 17.30 17.99 48.57
N SER A 189 17.40 16.70 48.23
CA SER A 189 17.99 15.66 49.08
C SER A 189 18.31 14.42 48.26
N ALA A 190 19.32 13.67 48.71
CA ALA A 190 19.96 12.60 47.94
C ALA A 190 19.73 11.20 48.61
N PRO A 191 20.49 10.13 48.29
CA PRO A 191 19.89 8.82 48.06
C PRO A 191 19.78 7.91 49.29
N GLN A 192 19.05 6.81 49.15
CA GLN A 192 19.19 5.63 49.99
C GLN A 192 19.51 4.38 49.17
N GLN A 193 20.61 3.71 49.55
CA GLN A 193 20.89 2.32 49.18
C GLN A 193 20.53 1.42 50.37
N SER A 194 19.95 0.25 50.10
CA SER A 194 20.00 -0.90 51.01
C SER A 194 19.70 -2.20 50.25
N ALA A 195 20.49 -3.22 50.57
CA ALA A 195 20.42 -4.59 50.04
C ALA A 195 21.15 -5.51 51.06
N PRO A 196 21.18 -6.84 50.89
CA PRO A 196 20.33 -7.71 50.07
C PRO A 196 19.53 -8.72 50.95
N GLN A 197 18.71 -9.58 50.35
CA GLN A 197 18.38 -10.87 50.95
C GLN A 197 18.44 -12.00 49.91
N GLN A 198 19.13 -13.09 50.28
CA GLN A 198 19.13 -14.36 49.57
C GLN A 198 18.34 -15.39 50.39
N SER A 199 17.53 -16.21 49.72
CA SER A 199 17.11 -17.53 50.21
C SER A 199 16.75 -18.41 49.01
N ALA A 200 17.15 -19.67 49.09
CA ALA A 200 17.17 -20.60 47.96
C ALA A 200 15.87 -21.45 47.87
N PRO A 201 15.68 -22.28 46.82
CA PRO A 201 14.34 -22.59 46.31
C PRO A 201 13.65 -23.79 46.99
N GLN A 202 12.33 -23.88 46.78
CA GLN A 202 11.56 -25.10 46.98
C GLN A 202 10.70 -25.40 45.75
N GLN A 203 10.66 -26.66 45.33
CA GLN A 203 9.86 -27.17 44.21
C GLN A 203 8.50 -27.76 44.68
N PRO A 204 7.51 -27.92 43.78
CA PRO A 204 6.11 -28.05 44.18
C PRO A 204 5.67 -29.48 44.57
N ALA A 205 4.57 -29.54 45.33
CA ALA A 205 3.82 -30.77 45.61
C ALA A 205 2.91 -31.17 44.42
N THR A 206 2.54 -32.44 44.35
CA THR A 206 1.98 -33.10 43.14
C THR A 206 0.45 -33.26 43.15
N ARG A 207 -0.15 -33.43 41.95
CA ARG A 207 -0.88 -34.66 41.52
C ARG A 207 -1.53 -34.59 40.13
N SER A 208 -1.49 -35.74 39.44
CA SER A 208 -2.30 -36.15 38.26
C SER A 208 -2.17 -35.35 36.93
N SER A 209 -2.11 -35.98 35.75
CA SER A 209 -2.09 -37.43 35.44
C SER A 209 -1.57 -37.75 34.02
N GLY A 210 -0.46 -38.52 33.93
CA GLY A 210 0.00 -39.25 32.72
C GLY A 210 0.41 -38.39 31.49
N GLN A 211 0.94 -38.95 30.39
CA GLN A 211 1.72 -40.18 30.13
C GLN A 211 2.16 -40.11 28.64
N TRP A 212 3.31 -40.60 28.14
CA TRP A 212 4.48 -41.31 28.69
C TRP A 212 5.78 -40.53 28.35
N SER A 213 6.97 -41.11 28.54
CA SER A 213 8.25 -40.55 28.06
C SER A 213 9.31 -41.64 27.79
N VAL A 214 10.12 -41.46 26.74
CA VAL A 214 11.47 -42.05 26.57
C VAL A 214 12.27 -41.25 25.53
N PRO A 215 13.40 -40.65 25.93
CA PRO A 215 14.56 -40.40 25.08
C PRO A 215 15.78 -41.25 25.53
N TRP A 216 16.83 -41.32 24.70
CA TRP A 216 18.04 -42.12 24.97
C TRP A 216 19.32 -41.31 24.73
N ASP A 217 20.10 -41.11 25.80
CA ASP A 217 21.51 -40.66 25.90
C ASP A 217 21.89 -40.82 27.40
N GLY A 218 23.11 -41.15 27.85
CA GLY A 218 24.37 -41.39 27.14
C GLY A 218 25.45 -42.02 28.05
N SER A 219 26.70 -41.89 27.64
CA SER A 219 27.90 -42.63 28.08
C SER A 219 28.44 -42.38 29.50
N ALA A 220 29.08 -43.40 30.09
CA ALA A 220 30.22 -43.29 31.04
C ALA A 220 30.96 -44.64 31.21
N ALA A 221 32.21 -44.61 31.71
CA ALA A 221 33.07 -45.78 31.98
C ALA A 221 33.71 -45.67 33.41
N PRO A 222 34.81 -46.35 33.75
CA PRO A 222 34.86 -47.74 34.25
C PRO A 222 35.47 -47.88 35.68
N SER A 223 35.61 -49.13 36.18
CA SER A 223 36.76 -49.67 36.98
C SER A 223 36.46 -50.44 38.29
N ALA A 224 37.01 -51.67 38.35
CA ALA A 224 37.65 -52.39 39.48
C ALA A 224 36.92 -52.87 40.78
N ALA A 225 37.09 -54.20 41.02
CA ALA A 225 37.47 -54.88 42.28
C ALA A 225 36.45 -55.24 43.42
N ALA A 226 36.02 -56.52 43.42
CA ALA A 226 36.27 -57.60 44.42
C ALA A 226 35.96 -57.40 45.94
N PRO A 227 35.72 -58.46 46.78
CA PRO A 227 36.11 -59.88 46.58
C PRO A 227 35.16 -61.04 47.05
N ALA A 228 35.46 -62.23 46.53
CA ALA A 228 35.47 -63.59 47.13
C ALA A 228 34.29 -64.21 47.95
N ALA A 229 33.79 -65.36 47.44
CA ALA A 229 33.61 -66.63 48.18
C ALA A 229 33.50 -67.83 47.20
N ALA A 230 33.80 -69.06 47.64
CA ALA A 230 33.74 -70.33 46.86
C ALA A 230 33.22 -71.47 47.80
N PRO A 231 32.99 -72.76 47.39
CA PRO A 231 33.95 -73.63 46.68
C PRO A 231 33.37 -74.76 45.76
N ALA A 232 34.28 -75.66 45.33
CA ALA A 232 34.10 -77.07 44.93
C ALA A 232 33.81 -77.44 43.44
N ALA A 233 34.58 -78.43 42.96
CA ALA A 233 34.44 -79.18 41.71
C ALA A 233 34.35 -80.70 42.03
N PRO A 234 34.03 -81.61 41.08
CA PRO A 234 35.03 -82.18 40.13
C PRO A 234 34.44 -82.46 38.72
N ALA A 235 35.12 -83.06 37.72
CA ALA A 235 36.52 -83.04 37.24
C ALA A 235 36.59 -83.80 35.89
N THR A 236 37.61 -83.54 35.04
CA THR A 236 38.00 -84.32 33.83
C THR A 236 36.96 -84.44 32.69
N SER A 237 37.31 -84.65 31.41
CA SER A 237 38.59 -84.71 30.67
C SER A 237 38.36 -84.50 29.16
N ALA A 238 39.35 -84.01 28.42
CA ALA A 238 39.45 -84.16 26.95
C ALA A 238 40.23 -85.45 26.62
N PRO A 239 40.12 -86.06 25.41
CA PRO A 239 40.77 -85.47 24.22
C PRO A 239 40.09 -85.70 22.84
N GLU A 240 40.49 -84.83 21.90
CA GLU A 240 40.89 -85.10 20.49
C GLU A 240 40.07 -86.00 19.51
N ALA A 241 39.55 -85.32 18.47
CA ALA A 241 39.40 -85.69 17.05
C ALA A 241 39.09 -87.13 16.58
N ALA A 242 37.94 -87.29 15.91
CA ALA A 242 37.75 -88.18 14.77
C ALA A 242 36.72 -87.57 13.78
N ALA A 243 36.73 -88.03 12.52
CA ALA A 243 35.98 -87.44 11.39
C ALA A 243 34.70 -88.27 11.02
N PRO A 244 33.98 -87.98 9.92
CA PRO A 244 32.51 -88.02 9.92
C PRO A 244 31.88 -89.28 9.26
N PRO A 245 30.54 -89.38 9.24
CA PRO A 245 29.78 -89.81 8.07
C PRO A 245 29.31 -88.61 7.24
N ALA A 246 29.27 -88.77 5.91
CA ALA A 246 28.57 -87.84 5.03
C ALA A 246 27.07 -88.18 4.99
N ASP A 247 26.23 -87.16 4.84
CA ASP A 247 24.84 -87.29 4.42
C ASP A 247 24.43 -86.05 3.59
N GLU A 248 23.49 -86.22 2.66
CA GLU A 248 23.54 -85.48 1.39
C GLU A 248 22.75 -84.14 1.32
N GLU A 249 23.27 -83.25 0.47
CA GLU A 249 22.56 -82.22 -0.30
C GLU A 249 21.32 -81.51 0.29
N ARG A 250 21.52 -80.54 1.21
CA ARG A 250 20.54 -79.45 1.42
C ARG A 250 21.09 -78.05 1.73
N GLY A 251 22.40 -77.84 1.63
CA GLY A 251 23.05 -76.57 1.97
C GLY A 251 22.72 -75.39 1.04
N GLY A 252 22.82 -75.58 -0.28
CA GLY A 252 22.75 -74.48 -1.26
C GLY A 252 21.45 -73.67 -1.23
N ARG A 253 20.31 -74.29 -0.86
CA ARG A 253 18.99 -73.65 -0.84
C ARG A 253 18.74 -72.77 0.39
N ARG A 254 19.53 -72.89 1.46
CA ARG A 254 19.44 -71.97 2.62
C ARG A 254 20.28 -70.72 2.41
N TRP A 255 21.51 -70.87 1.92
CA TRP A 255 22.41 -69.74 1.64
C TRP A 255 21.84 -68.80 0.58
N THR A 256 21.29 -69.35 -0.52
CA THR A 256 20.61 -68.57 -1.57
C THR A 256 19.40 -67.78 -1.06
N VAL A 257 18.62 -68.31 -0.11
CA VAL A 257 17.51 -67.56 0.52
C VAL A 257 18.02 -66.42 1.40
N VAL A 258 19.10 -66.61 2.16
CA VAL A 258 19.72 -65.54 2.95
C VAL A 258 20.29 -64.43 2.05
N VAL A 259 20.98 -64.80 0.97
CA VAL A 259 21.51 -63.85 -0.02
C VAL A 259 20.36 -63.10 -0.72
N ALA A 260 19.28 -63.78 -1.11
CA ALA A 260 18.10 -63.14 -1.70
C ALA A 260 17.41 -62.16 -0.72
N ALA A 261 17.25 -62.55 0.55
CA ALA A 261 16.68 -61.67 1.57
C ALA A 261 17.56 -60.43 1.83
N ALA A 262 18.88 -60.60 1.87
CA ALA A 262 19.83 -59.49 1.97
C ALA A 262 19.77 -58.55 0.76
N LEU A 263 19.69 -59.10 -0.46
CA LEU A 263 19.53 -58.30 -1.69
C LEU A 263 18.20 -57.53 -1.73
N VAL A 264 17.10 -58.12 -1.26
CA VAL A 264 15.80 -57.43 -1.13
C VAL A 264 15.85 -56.33 -0.08
N LEU A 265 16.52 -56.55 1.06
CA LEU A 265 16.74 -55.51 2.08
C LEU A 265 17.61 -54.36 1.56
N ILE A 266 18.69 -54.67 0.84
CA ILE A 266 19.57 -53.66 0.21
C ILE A 266 18.80 -52.89 -0.87
N ALA A 267 18.05 -53.57 -1.73
CA ALA A 267 17.20 -52.93 -2.75
C ALA A 267 16.11 -52.05 -2.12
N GLY A 268 15.51 -52.49 -1.01
CA GLY A 268 14.55 -51.69 -0.24
C GLY A 268 15.18 -50.46 0.43
N LEU A 269 16.41 -50.58 0.95
CA LEU A 269 17.17 -49.46 1.51
C LEU A 269 17.56 -48.44 0.44
N VAL A 270 18.06 -48.93 -0.71
CA VAL A 270 18.41 -48.13 -1.90
C VAL A 270 17.17 -47.40 -2.44
N ALA A 271 16.05 -48.11 -2.64
CA ALA A 271 14.79 -47.50 -3.06
C ALA A 271 14.28 -46.47 -2.04
N GLY A 272 14.34 -46.78 -0.74
CA GLY A 272 13.97 -45.86 0.34
C GLY A 272 14.81 -44.57 0.34
N GLN A 273 16.13 -44.67 0.19
CA GLN A 273 17.03 -43.50 0.10
C GLN A 273 16.83 -42.70 -1.19
N LEU A 274 16.47 -43.34 -2.31
CA LEU A 274 16.15 -42.64 -3.55
C LEU A 274 14.78 -41.94 -3.52
N VAL A 275 13.77 -42.52 -2.87
CA VAL A 275 12.39 -42.00 -2.80
C VAL A 275 12.20 -40.97 -1.68
N ARG A 276 13.00 -41.01 -0.60
CA ARG A 276 13.04 -39.96 0.43
C ARG A 276 13.19 -38.56 -0.20
N PRO A 277 12.43 -37.54 0.22
CA PRO A 277 12.58 -36.18 -0.30
C PRO A 277 14.01 -35.67 -0.08
N VAL A 278 14.51 -34.84 -1.00
CA VAL A 278 15.82 -34.19 -0.90
C VAL A 278 15.64 -32.90 -0.08
N PRO A 279 16.52 -32.60 0.92
CA PRO A 279 16.45 -31.35 1.67
C PRO A 279 16.50 -30.14 0.73
N GLU A 280 15.69 -29.13 1.01
CA GLU A 280 15.62 -27.93 0.17
C GLU A 280 16.87 -27.07 0.37
N PRO A 281 17.38 -26.41 -0.70
CA PRO A 281 18.52 -25.52 -0.57
C PRO A 281 18.21 -24.39 0.42
N SER A 282 19.23 -23.89 1.11
CA SER A 282 19.09 -22.74 2.01
C SER A 282 20.20 -21.71 1.78
N VAL A 283 20.00 -20.46 2.22
CA VAL A 283 21.04 -19.41 2.09
C VAL A 283 21.45 -18.81 3.43
N SER A 284 22.77 -18.77 3.64
CA SER A 284 23.41 -18.09 4.78
C SER A 284 24.16 -16.83 4.32
N LEU A 285 24.02 -15.73 5.06
CA LEU A 285 24.76 -14.49 4.79
C LEU A 285 26.24 -14.62 5.22
N THR A 286 27.14 -14.04 4.42
CA THR A 286 28.56 -13.85 4.77
C THR A 286 28.90 -12.39 5.08
N VAL A 287 27.94 -11.47 4.93
CA VAL A 287 27.99 -10.09 5.43
C VAL A 287 27.27 -9.96 6.77
N LYS A 288 27.37 -8.78 7.41
CA LYS A 288 26.61 -8.45 8.62
C LYS A 288 25.10 -8.54 8.35
N SER A 289 24.36 -9.20 9.23
CA SER A 289 22.89 -9.30 9.21
C SER A 289 22.16 -8.03 9.70
N SER A 290 22.88 -6.95 10.02
CA SER A 290 22.31 -5.64 10.30
C SER A 290 23.33 -4.50 10.18
N VAL A 291 22.83 -3.27 10.06
CA VAL A 291 23.59 -2.02 10.13
C VAL A 291 22.93 -1.06 11.11
N THR A 292 23.67 -0.68 12.15
CA THR A 292 23.28 0.41 13.06
C THR A 292 23.92 1.72 12.60
N PHE A 293 23.09 2.72 12.37
CA PHE A 293 23.53 4.07 11.99
C PHE A 293 23.85 4.88 13.26
N PRO A 294 25.06 5.45 13.39
CA PRO A 294 25.45 6.18 14.60
C PRO A 294 24.67 7.48 14.78
N GLY A 295 24.35 7.84 16.03
CA GLY A 295 23.65 9.07 16.40
C GLY A 295 22.33 8.82 17.14
N ARG A 296 21.40 9.78 17.05
CA ARG A 296 20.04 9.72 17.62
C ARG A 296 19.02 9.89 16.49
N ALA A 297 17.81 9.34 16.69
CA ALA A 297 16.71 9.47 15.74
C ALA A 297 16.44 10.96 15.38
N PRO A 298 16.11 11.26 14.11
CA PRO A 298 15.85 12.64 13.67
C PRO A 298 14.57 13.19 14.32
N ALA A 299 14.65 14.39 14.87
CA ALA A 299 13.48 15.16 15.24
C ALA A 299 12.88 15.78 13.97
N LEU A 300 11.76 15.24 13.49
CA LEU A 300 11.03 15.80 12.36
C LEU A 300 10.20 17.04 12.80
N PRO A 301 10.02 18.04 11.91
CA PRO A 301 9.26 19.26 12.19
C PRO A 301 7.75 18.99 12.09
N TRP A 302 7.23 18.25 13.06
CA TRP A 302 5.80 17.96 13.21
C TRP A 302 4.98 19.27 13.29
N PRO A 303 3.78 19.32 12.68
CA PRO A 303 2.85 20.41 12.94
C PRO A 303 2.32 20.35 14.38
N GLU A 304 1.98 21.52 14.93
CA GLU A 304 1.42 21.67 16.28
C GLU A 304 -0.05 21.24 16.34
N ALA A 305 -0.80 21.47 15.26
CA ALA A 305 -2.19 21.07 15.10
C ALA A 305 -2.34 19.76 14.32
N GLY A 306 -3.50 19.11 14.48
CA GLY A 306 -3.88 17.93 13.71
C GLY A 306 -3.02 16.70 13.97
N GLN A 307 -2.85 15.84 12.97
CA GLN A 307 -2.06 14.61 13.02
C GLN A 307 -1.03 14.54 11.91
N SER A 308 0.05 13.79 12.12
CA SER A 308 1.01 13.46 11.06
C SER A 308 1.65 12.10 11.26
N ALA A 309 2.11 11.49 10.16
CA ALA A 309 2.90 10.25 10.17
C ALA A 309 3.86 10.23 8.97
N VAL A 310 5.07 9.66 9.16
CA VAL A 310 6.06 9.50 8.08
C VAL A 310 6.66 8.10 8.12
N HIS A 311 6.66 7.42 6.96
CA HIS A 311 7.22 6.09 6.74
C HIS A 311 8.20 6.12 5.58
N VAL A 312 9.20 5.24 5.62
CA VAL A 312 10.16 5.02 4.53
C VAL A 312 10.12 3.54 4.15
N GLU A 313 9.77 3.27 2.90
CA GLU A 313 9.44 1.93 2.42
C GLU A 313 10.62 0.96 2.57
N GLY A 314 10.33 -0.28 2.98
CA GLY A 314 11.35 -1.28 3.32
C GLY A 314 12.20 -0.99 4.57
N ILE A 315 12.07 0.19 5.21
CA ILE A 315 12.90 0.61 6.36
C ILE A 315 12.07 0.75 7.65
N GLY A 316 10.94 1.46 7.61
CA GLY A 316 10.06 1.65 8.78
C GLY A 316 9.50 3.06 8.96
N THR A 317 8.87 3.31 10.11
CA THR A 317 8.35 4.65 10.47
C THR A 317 9.46 5.56 11.02
N MET A 318 9.47 6.82 10.61
CA MET A 318 10.26 7.89 11.24
C MET A 318 9.52 8.57 12.41
N GLY A 319 8.24 8.24 12.62
CA GLY A 319 7.43 8.72 13.73
C GLY A 319 6.03 9.19 13.31
N ALA A 320 5.31 9.73 14.29
CA ALA A 320 3.98 10.33 14.13
C ALA A 320 3.74 11.40 15.21
N SER A 321 2.78 12.30 14.98
CA SER A 321 2.33 13.33 15.92
C SER A 321 0.79 13.43 15.94
N GLY A 322 0.25 14.10 16.96
CA GLY A 322 -1.19 14.42 17.06
C GLY A 322 -2.12 13.32 17.59
N GLY A 323 -1.58 12.21 18.07
CA GLY A 323 -2.38 11.06 18.51
C GLY A 323 -2.94 10.24 17.35
N GLN A 324 -4.02 9.47 17.61
CA GLN A 324 -4.63 8.52 16.68
C GLN A 324 -6.17 8.51 16.76
N ALA A 325 -6.80 9.64 17.11
CA ALA A 325 -8.25 9.78 17.01
C ALA A 325 -8.67 9.87 15.52
N PRO A 326 -9.72 9.19 15.04
CA PRO A 326 -10.18 9.36 13.66
C PRO A 326 -10.64 10.80 13.39
N THR A 327 -10.11 11.44 12.36
CA THR A 327 -10.51 12.78 11.90
C THR A 327 -11.16 12.71 10.51
N PRO A 328 -12.09 13.61 10.14
CA PRO A 328 -12.67 13.64 8.80
C PRO A 328 -11.60 13.75 7.72
N THR A 329 -11.65 12.90 6.70
CA THR A 329 -10.56 12.82 5.71
C THR A 329 -10.62 13.87 4.62
N ALA A 330 -11.77 14.51 4.43
CA ALA A 330 -12.07 15.24 3.20
C ALA A 330 -11.70 14.40 1.96
N SER A 331 -11.32 15.06 0.85
CA SER A 331 -10.94 14.40 -0.40
C SER A 331 -9.71 13.47 -0.38
N VAL A 332 -9.04 13.26 0.77
CA VAL A 332 -8.04 12.19 0.91
C VAL A 332 -8.66 10.80 0.75
N ALA A 333 -9.95 10.62 1.11
CA ALA A 333 -10.67 9.35 0.92
C ALA A 333 -10.61 8.80 -0.52
N LYS A 334 -10.45 9.68 -1.52
CA LYS A 334 -10.36 9.32 -2.93
C LYS A 334 -9.18 8.40 -3.26
N VAL A 335 -8.14 8.35 -2.41
CA VAL A 335 -7.07 7.35 -2.51
C VAL A 335 -7.63 5.92 -2.35
N MET A 336 -8.57 5.70 -1.42
CA MET A 336 -9.21 4.39 -1.23
C MET A 336 -10.11 4.06 -2.41
N THR A 337 -10.86 5.04 -2.93
CA THR A 337 -11.69 4.88 -4.12
C THR A 337 -10.86 4.49 -5.35
N ALA A 338 -9.73 5.17 -5.58
CA ALA A 338 -8.79 4.81 -6.64
C ALA A 338 -8.15 3.43 -6.41
N TYR A 339 -7.78 3.09 -5.17
CA TYR A 339 -7.13 1.82 -4.83
C TYR A 339 -8.07 0.61 -5.00
N VAL A 340 -9.29 0.67 -4.46
CA VAL A 340 -10.32 -0.37 -4.65
C VAL A 340 -10.64 -0.54 -6.13
N TYR A 341 -10.91 0.56 -6.83
CA TYR A 341 -11.26 0.53 -8.24
C TYR A 341 -10.12 -0.03 -9.11
N LEU A 342 -8.86 0.34 -8.87
CA LEU A 342 -7.71 -0.18 -9.65
C LEU A 342 -7.30 -1.61 -9.28
N ARG A 343 -7.66 -2.11 -8.09
CA ARG A 343 -7.49 -3.53 -7.74
C ARG A 343 -8.49 -4.40 -8.51
N ASP A 344 -9.73 -3.94 -8.61
CA ASP A 344 -10.84 -4.72 -9.16
C ASP A 344 -11.02 -4.47 -10.68
N HIS A 345 -10.49 -3.35 -11.19
CA HIS A 345 -10.33 -3.01 -12.61
C HIS A 345 -8.87 -2.61 -12.92
N PRO A 346 -7.94 -3.57 -13.05
CA PRO A 346 -6.53 -3.30 -13.36
C PRO A 346 -6.33 -2.47 -14.64
N LEU A 347 -5.36 -1.58 -14.61
CA LEU A 347 -4.98 -0.70 -15.72
C LEU A 347 -3.45 -0.71 -15.88
N ALA A 348 -2.94 -0.86 -17.11
CA ALA A 348 -1.51 -0.73 -17.36
C ALA A 348 -1.07 0.75 -17.48
N PRO A 349 0.20 1.08 -17.22
CA PRO A 349 0.75 2.41 -17.47
C PRO A 349 0.50 2.88 -18.91
N GLY A 350 0.24 4.18 -19.10
CA GLY A 350 -0.12 4.78 -20.39
C GLY A 350 -1.50 4.40 -20.97
N GLU A 351 -2.09 3.26 -20.62
CA GLU A 351 -3.35 2.80 -21.25
C GLU A 351 -4.58 3.63 -20.82
N PRO A 352 -5.54 3.91 -21.72
CA PRO A 352 -6.78 4.62 -21.38
C PRO A 352 -7.75 3.76 -20.56
N GLY A 353 -7.71 2.44 -20.75
CA GLY A 353 -8.67 1.49 -20.18
C GLY A 353 -10.06 1.53 -20.84
N PRO A 354 -11.04 0.77 -20.30
CA PRO A 354 -12.43 0.77 -20.78
C PRO A 354 -13.08 2.16 -20.70
N VAL A 355 -14.13 2.37 -21.50
CA VAL A 355 -14.89 3.62 -21.53
C VAL A 355 -16.12 3.51 -20.64
N LEU A 356 -16.16 4.37 -19.62
CA LEU A 356 -17.24 4.51 -18.64
C LEU A 356 -18.26 5.52 -19.18
N THR A 357 -19.53 5.14 -19.21
CA THR A 357 -20.66 6.02 -19.54
C THR A 357 -21.25 6.60 -18.26
N VAL A 358 -21.37 7.93 -18.19
CA VAL A 358 -21.94 8.66 -17.06
C VAL A 358 -23.45 8.44 -16.98
N SER A 359 -23.95 8.12 -15.79
CA SER A 359 -25.38 7.94 -15.54
C SER A 359 -26.17 9.26 -15.65
N PRO A 360 -27.41 9.24 -16.19
CA PRO A 360 -28.34 10.37 -16.09
C PRO A 360 -28.55 10.82 -14.63
N GLU A 361 -28.54 9.87 -13.70
CA GLU A 361 -28.72 10.10 -12.26
C GLU A 361 -27.58 10.96 -11.68
N ALA A 362 -26.31 10.65 -12.00
CA ALA A 362 -25.17 11.43 -11.52
C ALA A 362 -25.15 12.84 -12.12
N ALA A 363 -25.48 12.98 -13.41
CA ALA A 363 -25.61 14.29 -14.05
C ALA A 363 -26.73 15.14 -13.40
N ALA A 364 -27.84 14.51 -12.99
CA ALA A 364 -28.91 15.19 -12.27
C ALA A 364 -28.51 15.66 -10.84
N GLN A 365 -27.46 15.10 -10.24
CA GLN A 365 -26.94 15.57 -8.95
C GLN A 365 -26.06 16.83 -9.03
N ILE A 366 -25.58 17.22 -10.22
CA ILE A 366 -24.60 18.31 -10.37
C ILE A 366 -25.05 19.63 -9.71
N PRO A 367 -26.28 20.16 -9.92
CA PRO A 367 -26.71 21.41 -9.30
C PRO A 367 -26.76 21.37 -7.76
N MET A 368 -26.97 20.19 -7.17
CA MET A 368 -26.89 20.00 -5.71
C MET A 368 -25.44 20.05 -5.22
N ARG A 369 -24.51 19.43 -5.95
CA ARG A 369 -23.07 19.42 -5.63
C ARG A 369 -22.47 20.82 -5.77
N GLU A 370 -22.84 21.56 -6.81
CA GLU A 370 -22.47 22.97 -6.99
C GLU A 370 -22.94 23.84 -5.82
N LYS A 371 -24.22 23.72 -5.42
CA LYS A 371 -24.78 24.45 -4.26
C LYS A 371 -24.08 24.12 -2.93
N ARG A 372 -23.41 22.97 -2.84
CA ARG A 372 -22.62 22.51 -1.69
C ARG A 372 -21.15 22.90 -1.72
N GLY A 373 -20.68 23.56 -2.79
CA GLY A 373 -19.24 23.85 -2.97
C GLY A 373 -18.39 22.61 -3.24
N GLU A 374 -18.99 21.49 -3.65
CA GLU A 374 -18.26 20.26 -3.92
C GLU A 374 -17.30 20.42 -5.13
N SER A 375 -16.07 19.90 -5.01
CA SER A 375 -15.19 19.77 -6.17
C SER A 375 -15.76 18.75 -7.16
N ILE A 376 -16.09 19.17 -8.38
CA ILE A 376 -16.71 18.32 -9.41
C ILE A 376 -16.00 18.43 -10.76
N LEU A 377 -16.13 17.39 -11.60
CA LEU A 377 -15.83 17.50 -13.02
C LEU A 377 -16.93 18.27 -13.76
N GLY A 378 -18.20 18.09 -13.37
CA GLY A 378 -19.37 18.66 -14.04
C GLY A 378 -19.95 17.72 -15.09
N VAL A 379 -20.07 16.43 -14.75
CA VAL A 379 -20.40 15.38 -15.73
C VAL A 379 -21.81 15.49 -16.32
N LYS A 380 -21.93 15.20 -17.62
CA LYS A 380 -23.18 15.26 -18.40
C LYS A 380 -23.77 13.85 -18.58
N ALA A 381 -25.10 13.75 -18.69
CA ALA A 381 -25.77 12.47 -18.89
C ALA A 381 -25.28 11.77 -20.17
N ASN A 382 -24.94 10.48 -20.08
CA ASN A 382 -24.33 9.69 -21.16
C ASN A 382 -22.96 10.18 -21.66
N GLN A 383 -22.29 11.10 -20.95
CA GLN A 383 -20.90 11.46 -21.24
C GLN A 383 -20.01 10.21 -21.16
N ARG A 384 -19.07 10.08 -22.09
CA ARG A 384 -18.12 8.97 -22.13
C ARG A 384 -16.77 9.44 -21.63
N LEU A 385 -16.23 8.77 -20.62
CA LEU A 385 -14.90 9.01 -20.04
C LEU A 385 -14.09 7.71 -20.14
N THR A 386 -12.81 7.78 -20.47
CA THR A 386 -11.93 6.60 -20.29
C THR A 386 -11.72 6.34 -18.79
N GLN A 387 -11.44 5.09 -18.41
CA GLN A 387 -11.10 4.75 -17.03
C GLN A 387 -9.95 5.63 -16.50
N ARG A 388 -8.91 5.85 -17.32
CA ARG A 388 -7.83 6.79 -17.02
C ARG A 388 -8.35 8.19 -16.74
N LYS A 389 -9.18 8.76 -17.61
CA LYS A 389 -9.71 10.13 -17.45
C LYS A 389 -10.63 10.29 -16.25
N ALA A 390 -11.40 9.26 -15.90
CA ALA A 390 -12.16 9.24 -14.65
C ALA A 390 -11.23 9.25 -13.42
N LEU A 391 -10.16 8.46 -13.41
CA LEU A 391 -9.18 8.43 -12.32
C LEU A 391 -8.32 9.71 -12.25
N GLU A 392 -7.97 10.32 -13.39
CA GLU A 392 -7.33 11.64 -13.43
C GLU A 392 -8.26 12.73 -12.86
N ALA A 393 -9.55 12.72 -13.21
CA ALA A 393 -10.53 13.64 -12.64
C ALA A 393 -10.70 13.44 -11.12
N LEU A 394 -10.76 12.18 -10.66
CA LEU A 394 -10.82 11.81 -9.25
C LEU A 394 -9.61 12.35 -8.46
N MET A 395 -8.40 12.16 -8.98
CA MET A 395 -7.16 12.42 -8.22
C MET A 395 -6.65 13.85 -8.35
N VAL A 396 -6.63 14.41 -9.57
CA VAL A 396 -6.03 15.72 -9.85
C VAL A 396 -6.96 16.86 -9.41
N ILE A 397 -8.17 16.92 -9.98
CA ILE A 397 -9.18 17.96 -9.69
C ILE A 397 -10.16 17.59 -8.58
N SER A 398 -9.94 16.45 -7.92
CA SER A 398 -10.69 16.05 -6.73
C SER A 398 -12.20 15.79 -6.95
N ALA A 399 -12.60 15.36 -8.14
CA ALA A 399 -14.00 15.27 -8.57
C ALA A 399 -14.85 14.29 -7.73
N ASN A 400 -15.84 14.83 -7.00
CA ASN A 400 -16.81 14.09 -6.19
C ASN A 400 -17.81 13.32 -7.06
N ASP A 401 -18.36 13.97 -8.08
CA ASP A 401 -19.28 13.36 -9.05
C ASP A 401 -18.66 12.11 -9.70
N VAL A 402 -17.39 12.20 -10.11
CA VAL A 402 -16.65 11.05 -10.67
C VAL A 402 -16.36 9.98 -9.61
N ALA A 403 -16.14 10.34 -8.34
CA ALA A 403 -15.97 9.35 -7.26
C ALA A 403 -17.22 8.48 -7.05
N HIS A 404 -18.42 9.07 -7.14
CA HIS A 404 -19.67 8.31 -7.06
C HIS A 404 -19.95 7.50 -8.33
N GLU A 405 -19.57 7.99 -9.51
CA GLU A 405 -19.71 7.22 -10.76
C GLU A 405 -18.74 6.03 -10.81
N LEU A 406 -17.48 6.17 -10.39
CA LEU A 406 -16.56 5.03 -10.24
C LEU A 406 -17.11 4.00 -9.25
N ALA A 407 -17.69 4.44 -8.14
CA ALA A 407 -18.37 3.56 -7.18
C ALA A 407 -19.58 2.82 -7.77
N ARG A 408 -20.35 3.47 -8.66
CA ARG A 408 -21.46 2.83 -9.39
C ARG A 408 -20.96 1.85 -10.46
N TRP A 409 -19.86 2.17 -11.15
CA TRP A 409 -19.27 1.30 -12.17
C TRP A 409 -18.67 0.01 -11.59
N ASP A 410 -18.03 0.10 -10.42
CA ASP A 410 -17.41 -1.06 -9.75
C ASP A 410 -18.41 -1.94 -8.97
N ALA A 411 -19.37 -1.33 -8.26
CA ALA A 411 -20.22 -2.04 -7.30
C ALA A 411 -21.74 -1.87 -7.54
N GLY A 412 -22.15 -1.27 -8.66
CA GLY A 412 -23.55 -0.96 -8.98
C GLY A 412 -24.20 0.15 -8.14
N SER A 413 -23.68 0.42 -6.93
CA SER A 413 -24.19 1.46 -6.01
C SER A 413 -23.10 2.00 -5.10
N THR A 414 -23.27 3.24 -4.63
CA THR A 414 -22.37 3.84 -3.63
C THR A 414 -22.33 3.03 -2.32
N GLN A 415 -23.46 2.45 -1.86
CA GLN A 415 -23.50 1.67 -0.63
C GLN A 415 -22.65 0.39 -0.73
N ALA A 416 -22.75 -0.35 -1.83
CA ALA A 416 -21.94 -1.54 -2.06
C ALA A 416 -20.45 -1.19 -2.20
N PHE A 417 -20.12 -0.08 -2.87
CA PHE A 417 -18.73 0.37 -2.96
C PHE A 417 -18.15 0.77 -1.59
N VAL A 418 -18.91 1.50 -0.78
CA VAL A 418 -18.50 1.88 0.59
C VAL A 418 -18.30 0.64 1.48
N ALA A 419 -19.07 -0.44 1.28
CA ALA A 419 -18.78 -1.72 1.91
C ALA A 419 -17.43 -2.31 1.45
N LYS A 420 -17.11 -2.28 0.15
CA LYS A 420 -15.79 -2.67 -0.38
C LYS A 420 -14.65 -1.80 0.15
N MET A 421 -14.85 -0.48 0.32
CA MET A 421 -13.87 0.42 0.94
C MET A 421 -13.58 0.07 2.41
N ASN A 422 -14.63 -0.15 3.22
CA ASN A 422 -14.46 -0.54 4.63
C ASN A 422 -13.85 -1.94 4.79
N ALA A 423 -14.25 -2.91 3.95
CA ALA A 423 -13.61 -4.23 3.92
C ALA A 423 -12.12 -4.14 3.54
N THR A 424 -11.78 -3.26 2.59
CA THR A 424 -10.39 -3.02 2.17
C THR A 424 -9.58 -2.33 3.28
N ALA A 425 -10.15 -1.34 3.97
CA ALA A 425 -9.55 -0.73 5.16
C ALA A 425 -9.21 -1.79 6.22
N LYS A 426 -10.15 -2.70 6.52
CA LYS A 426 -9.93 -3.82 7.44
C LYS A 426 -8.80 -4.75 6.97
N SER A 427 -8.74 -5.11 5.68
CA SER A 427 -7.64 -5.95 5.15
C SER A 427 -6.28 -5.27 5.18
N LEU A 428 -6.23 -3.94 5.09
CA LEU A 428 -5.01 -3.14 5.23
C LEU A 428 -4.63 -2.85 6.70
N GLY A 429 -5.38 -3.38 7.66
CA GLY A 429 -5.16 -3.10 9.09
C GLY A 429 -5.39 -1.64 9.47
N MET A 430 -6.23 -0.92 8.72
CA MET A 430 -6.64 0.46 8.99
C MET A 430 -7.76 0.49 10.03
N THR A 431 -7.40 0.19 11.28
CA THR A 431 -8.34 -0.04 12.38
C THR A 431 -9.06 1.22 12.87
N ASN A 432 -8.57 2.41 12.52
CA ASN A 432 -9.11 3.70 12.93
C ASN A 432 -9.67 4.49 11.72
N THR A 433 -10.12 3.76 10.69
CA THR A 433 -10.72 4.32 9.48
C THR A 433 -12.13 3.80 9.29
N HIS A 434 -13.07 4.69 8.93
CA HIS A 434 -14.40 4.33 8.49
C HIS A 434 -14.81 5.19 7.29
N TYR A 435 -15.32 4.55 6.24
CA TYR A 435 -15.84 5.24 5.06
C TYR A 435 -17.36 5.26 5.09
N THR A 436 -17.96 6.42 4.83
CA THR A 436 -19.41 6.58 4.61
C THR A 436 -19.76 7.01 3.19
N ASP A 437 -18.79 7.57 2.45
CA ASP A 437 -18.93 7.99 1.06
C ASP A 437 -17.60 7.78 0.27
N PRO A 438 -17.63 7.72 -1.08
CA PRO A 438 -16.46 7.44 -1.92
C PRO A 438 -15.64 8.69 -2.24
N SER A 439 -16.10 9.87 -1.86
CA SER A 439 -15.43 11.15 -2.12
C SER A 439 -14.75 11.73 -0.87
N GLY A 440 -15.17 11.31 0.33
CA GLY A 440 -14.77 11.87 1.61
C GLY A 440 -15.42 13.22 1.92
N TYR A 441 -16.55 13.54 1.28
CA TYR A 441 -17.30 14.77 1.54
C TYR A 441 -18.21 14.66 2.77
N ASP A 442 -18.61 13.44 3.15
CA ASP A 442 -19.30 13.21 4.42
C ASP A 442 -18.27 13.28 5.56
N HIS A 443 -18.47 14.16 6.55
CA HIS A 443 -17.55 14.30 7.67
C HIS A 443 -17.40 13.02 8.51
N ARG A 444 -18.34 12.06 8.37
CA ARG A 444 -18.29 10.73 9.01
C ARG A 444 -17.34 9.77 8.28
N THR A 445 -16.84 10.13 7.11
CA THR A 445 -15.72 9.45 6.45
C THR A 445 -14.40 9.88 7.12
N VAL A 446 -13.94 9.09 8.09
CA VAL A 446 -12.85 9.41 9.03
C VAL A 446 -11.66 8.46 8.93
N SER A 447 -10.46 8.94 9.30
CA SER A 447 -9.23 8.14 9.38
C SER A 447 -8.18 8.79 10.29
N THR A 448 -7.13 8.05 10.67
CA THR A 448 -5.88 8.63 11.20
C THR A 448 -4.83 8.83 10.11
N ALA A 449 -3.80 9.62 10.40
CA ALA A 449 -2.64 9.82 9.53
C ALA A 449 -1.86 8.51 9.29
N ALA A 450 -1.73 7.64 10.31
CA ALA A 450 -1.01 6.38 10.17
C ALA A 450 -1.74 5.39 9.25
N ASP A 451 -3.07 5.36 9.29
CA ASP A 451 -3.87 4.50 8.42
C ASP A 451 -3.84 5.00 6.97
N GLN A 452 -3.85 6.31 6.74
CA GLN A 452 -3.64 6.86 5.40
C GLN A 452 -2.24 6.58 4.83
N VAL A 453 -1.20 6.49 5.67
CA VAL A 453 0.13 6.04 5.22
C VAL A 453 0.11 4.56 4.81
N LYS A 454 -0.61 3.67 5.52
CA LYS A 454 -0.78 2.26 5.09
C LYS A 454 -1.41 2.20 3.69
N LEU A 455 -2.52 2.92 3.49
CA LEU A 455 -3.23 2.98 2.22
C LEU A 455 -2.37 3.51 1.07
N LEU A 456 -1.70 4.66 1.25
CA LEU A 456 -0.91 5.27 0.18
C LEU A 456 0.32 4.42 -0.19
N ARG A 457 0.92 3.68 0.76
CA ARG A 457 1.99 2.72 0.45
C ARG A 457 1.52 1.63 -0.50
N GLU A 458 0.35 1.03 -0.26
CA GLU A 458 -0.19 -0.01 -1.14
C GLU A 458 -0.68 0.56 -2.49
N ALA A 459 -1.30 1.74 -2.48
CA ALA A 459 -1.72 2.40 -3.73
C ALA A 459 -0.53 2.76 -4.63
N MET A 460 0.59 3.23 -4.06
CA MET A 460 1.82 3.53 -4.83
C MET A 460 2.53 2.30 -5.42
N LYS A 461 2.12 1.07 -5.06
CA LYS A 461 2.59 -0.16 -5.74
C LYS A 461 1.84 -0.42 -7.06
N ILE A 462 0.64 0.14 -7.25
CA ILE A 462 -0.11 0.01 -8.50
C ILE A 462 0.50 0.98 -9.54
N PRO A 463 1.08 0.49 -10.65
CA PRO A 463 1.82 1.36 -11.58
C PRO A 463 0.99 2.48 -12.19
N ALA A 464 -0.27 2.20 -12.57
CA ALA A 464 -1.19 3.22 -13.08
C ALA A 464 -1.62 4.24 -12.01
N PHE A 465 -1.77 3.86 -10.74
CA PHE A 465 -2.03 4.83 -9.67
C PHE A 465 -0.84 5.80 -9.52
N ALA A 466 0.37 5.26 -9.44
CA ALA A 466 1.60 6.03 -9.31
C ALA A 466 1.88 6.96 -10.51
N GLU A 467 1.39 6.61 -11.69
CA GLU A 467 1.37 7.48 -12.88
C GLU A 467 0.31 8.59 -12.74
N ILE A 468 -0.93 8.25 -12.40
CA ILE A 468 -2.07 9.18 -12.35
C ILE A 468 -1.89 10.24 -11.25
N VAL A 469 -1.34 9.90 -10.07
CA VAL A 469 -1.04 10.90 -9.03
C VAL A 469 0.15 11.78 -9.34
N LYS A 470 0.89 11.48 -10.42
CA LYS A 470 1.99 12.30 -10.94
C LYS A 470 1.53 13.31 -12.00
N THR A 471 0.26 13.28 -12.40
CA THR A 471 -0.34 14.25 -13.33
C THR A 471 -0.63 15.59 -12.60
N PRO A 472 -0.01 16.73 -13.00
CA PRO A 472 -0.21 18.01 -12.33
C PRO A 472 -1.47 18.76 -12.78
N VAL A 473 -1.97 18.48 -13.99
CA VAL A 473 -3.08 19.21 -14.63
C VAL A 473 -4.03 18.20 -15.28
N PHE A 474 -5.34 18.35 -15.03
CA PHE A 474 -6.36 17.61 -15.72
C PHE A 474 -6.69 18.31 -17.04
N GLU A 475 -6.43 17.63 -18.15
CA GLU A 475 -6.83 18.05 -19.50
C GLU A 475 -8.15 17.35 -19.88
N PRO A 476 -9.25 18.09 -20.12
CA PRO A 476 -10.52 17.52 -20.57
C PRO A 476 -10.49 17.02 -22.02
N ASP A 477 -11.06 15.84 -22.27
CA ASP A 477 -11.17 15.26 -23.63
C ASP A 477 -12.09 16.06 -24.56
N ASP A 478 -12.98 16.92 -24.03
CA ASP A 478 -13.91 17.75 -24.80
C ASP A 478 -13.33 19.11 -25.23
N GLY A 479 -12.02 19.34 -25.01
CA GLY A 479 -11.35 20.60 -25.30
C GLY A 479 -11.68 21.74 -24.33
N GLY A 480 -12.32 21.43 -23.20
CA GLY A 480 -12.50 22.36 -22.09
C GLY A 480 -11.17 22.84 -21.49
N PRO A 481 -11.18 23.91 -20.67
CA PRO A 481 -9.97 24.49 -20.11
C PRO A 481 -9.27 23.54 -19.13
N SER A 482 -7.94 23.48 -19.23
CA SER A 482 -7.02 22.75 -18.36
C SER A 482 -7.21 23.13 -16.88
N ARG A 483 -7.27 22.15 -15.98
CA ARG A 483 -7.54 22.35 -14.55
C ARG A 483 -6.38 21.88 -13.67
N GLN A 484 -5.74 22.81 -12.96
CA GLN A 484 -4.62 22.54 -12.05
C GLN A 484 -5.03 21.64 -10.87
N GLY A 485 -4.15 20.72 -10.48
CA GLY A 485 -4.32 19.91 -9.27
C GLY A 485 -3.89 20.63 -7.99
N GLY A 486 -4.44 20.20 -6.84
CA GLY A 486 -4.17 20.84 -5.55
C GLY A 486 -2.78 20.57 -4.94
N ASN A 487 -1.98 19.66 -5.51
CA ASN A 487 -0.66 19.30 -4.99
C ASN A 487 0.45 20.20 -5.58
N PHE A 488 0.67 21.37 -4.99
CA PHE A 488 1.69 22.32 -5.44
C PHE A 488 3.15 21.93 -5.09
N LEU A 489 3.37 20.78 -4.43
CA LEU A 489 4.70 20.19 -4.25
C LEU A 489 5.06 19.20 -5.37
N LEU A 490 4.14 18.84 -6.25
CA LEU A 490 4.39 17.79 -7.24
C LEU A 490 5.59 18.14 -8.15
N GLY A 491 6.60 17.25 -8.16
CA GLY A 491 7.88 17.48 -8.85
C GLY A 491 8.93 18.26 -8.04
N ARG A 492 8.64 18.69 -6.81
CA ARG A 492 9.56 19.35 -5.88
C ARG A 492 9.98 18.39 -4.76
N ASP A 493 11.21 18.52 -4.29
CA ASP A 493 11.75 17.77 -3.13
C ASP A 493 11.53 16.24 -3.18
N GLY A 494 11.47 15.70 -4.40
CA GLY A 494 11.22 14.28 -4.68
C GLY A 494 9.75 13.86 -4.68
N VAL A 495 8.78 14.74 -4.38
CA VAL A 495 7.34 14.43 -4.36
C VAL A 495 6.87 13.97 -5.74
N VAL A 496 6.47 12.71 -5.83
CA VAL A 496 5.97 12.03 -7.05
C VAL A 496 4.46 11.84 -7.06
N GLY A 497 3.78 12.05 -5.94
CA GLY A 497 2.34 11.85 -5.84
C GLY A 497 1.76 12.24 -4.49
N GLY A 498 0.43 12.20 -4.39
CA GLY A 498 -0.30 12.52 -3.18
C GLY A 498 -1.76 12.84 -3.44
N LYS A 499 -2.50 13.22 -2.40
CA LYS A 499 -3.88 13.73 -2.50
C LYS A 499 -4.16 14.75 -1.41
N THR A 500 -4.67 15.91 -1.80
CA THR A 500 -5.18 16.95 -0.90
C THR A 500 -6.65 16.73 -0.54
N GLY A 501 -7.06 17.23 0.61
CA GLY A 501 -8.45 17.35 1.04
C GLY A 501 -8.67 18.59 1.91
N TYR A 502 -9.87 19.16 1.81
CA TYR A 502 -10.37 20.20 2.70
C TYR A 502 -11.90 20.11 2.77
N THR A 503 -12.45 20.25 3.97
CA THR A 503 -13.80 20.77 4.29
C THR A 503 -13.67 21.55 5.60
N ASP A 504 -14.67 22.35 5.96
CA ASP A 504 -14.62 23.15 7.18
C ASP A 504 -14.57 22.28 8.46
N GLU A 505 -15.13 21.06 8.43
CA GLU A 505 -15.07 20.08 9.52
C GLU A 505 -13.78 19.24 9.53
N ALA A 506 -13.11 19.14 8.39
CA ALA A 506 -11.90 18.32 8.21
C ALA A 506 -10.60 19.11 8.40
N GLY A 507 -10.65 20.43 8.20
CA GLY A 507 -9.47 21.28 8.06
C GLY A 507 -8.62 20.89 6.84
N GLY A 508 -7.37 21.32 6.84
CA GLY A 508 -6.39 20.96 5.82
C GLY A 508 -5.90 19.52 5.97
N ASN A 509 -6.05 18.72 4.92
CA ASN A 509 -5.57 17.34 4.82
C ASN A 509 -4.67 17.15 3.58
N PHE A 510 -3.57 16.41 3.72
CA PHE A 510 -2.71 16.02 2.60
C PHE A 510 -1.97 14.71 2.89
N VAL A 511 -1.99 13.80 1.91
CA VAL A 511 -1.15 12.58 1.90
C VAL A 511 -0.16 12.67 0.75
N PHE A 512 1.09 12.24 0.96
CA PHE A 512 2.18 12.44 0.02
C PHE A 512 3.08 11.22 -0.14
N ALA A 513 3.62 11.07 -1.36
CA ALA A 513 4.63 10.09 -1.71
C ALA A 513 5.79 10.80 -2.41
N ALA A 514 7.01 10.58 -1.94
CA ALA A 514 8.23 11.20 -2.45
C ALA A 514 9.35 10.19 -2.63
N ARG A 515 10.10 10.29 -3.73
CA ARG A 515 11.26 9.44 -4.03
C ARG A 515 12.54 10.22 -3.86
N LYS A 516 13.51 9.62 -3.16
CA LYS A 516 14.86 10.18 -3.02
C LYS A 516 15.90 9.11 -3.28
N ASN A 517 16.82 9.36 -4.21
CA ASN A 517 17.99 8.51 -4.34
C ASN A 517 18.96 8.78 -3.18
N VAL A 518 19.36 7.74 -2.46
CA VAL A 518 20.30 7.83 -1.33
C VAL A 518 21.37 6.74 -1.51
N GLY A 519 22.59 7.14 -1.90
CA GLY A 519 23.69 6.21 -2.13
C GLY A 519 23.45 5.20 -3.26
N GLY A 520 22.66 5.57 -4.27
CA GLY A 520 22.25 4.70 -5.38
C GLY A 520 20.86 4.11 -5.23
N VAL A 521 20.32 4.02 -4.00
CA VAL A 521 19.02 3.38 -3.72
C VAL A 521 17.87 4.38 -3.89
N ASP A 522 16.92 4.10 -4.79
CA ASP A 522 15.67 4.87 -4.91
C ASP A 522 14.75 4.57 -3.72
N THR A 523 14.64 5.52 -2.80
CA THR A 523 13.98 5.36 -1.51
C THR A 523 12.64 6.09 -1.50
N LEU A 524 11.54 5.36 -1.29
CA LEU A 524 10.19 5.92 -1.20
C LEU A 524 9.87 6.36 0.23
N ILE A 525 9.63 7.64 0.42
CA ILE A 525 9.06 8.25 1.63
C ILE A 525 7.56 8.41 1.40
N VAL A 526 6.73 7.94 2.34
CA VAL A 526 5.26 8.10 2.32
C VAL A 526 4.82 8.75 3.63
N GLY A 527 3.97 9.76 3.55
CA GLY A 527 3.49 10.46 4.73
C GLY A 527 2.08 11.00 4.61
N ALA A 528 1.54 11.41 5.74
CA ALA A 528 0.23 12.03 5.87
C ALA A 528 0.29 13.17 6.88
N VAL A 529 -0.46 14.23 6.60
CA VAL A 529 -0.77 15.36 7.49
C VAL A 529 -2.28 15.57 7.44
N LEU A 530 -2.96 15.47 8.57
CA LEU A 530 -4.42 15.62 8.66
C LEU A 530 -4.81 16.67 9.71
N GLY A 531 -6.03 17.17 9.66
CA GLY A 531 -6.65 18.01 10.70
C GLY A 531 -5.93 19.33 10.96
N GLN A 532 -5.34 19.96 9.94
CA GLN A 532 -4.71 21.27 10.09
C GLN A 532 -5.78 22.36 10.19
N ASP A 533 -5.70 23.21 11.21
CA ASP A 533 -6.59 24.37 11.36
C ASP A 533 -6.21 25.50 10.38
N THR A 534 -6.58 25.31 9.12
CA THR A 534 -6.31 26.22 8.01
C THR A 534 -7.43 26.16 6.98
N ALA A 535 -7.92 27.31 6.51
CA ALA A 535 -9.03 27.47 5.56
C ALA A 535 -8.79 26.93 4.12
N SER A 536 -7.83 26.03 3.93
CA SER A 536 -7.63 25.23 2.72
C SER A 536 -6.69 24.06 3.00
N ALA A 537 -6.52 23.16 2.03
CA ALA A 537 -5.50 22.10 2.12
C ALA A 537 -4.05 22.61 2.15
N ALA A 538 -3.79 23.89 1.85
CA ALA A 538 -2.43 24.42 1.69
C ALA A 538 -1.57 24.29 2.97
N GLY A 539 -2.15 24.50 4.16
CA GLY A 539 -1.43 24.34 5.42
C GLY A 539 -0.88 22.91 5.63
N ALA A 540 -1.65 21.89 5.24
CA ALA A 540 -1.21 20.50 5.30
C ALA A 540 -0.14 20.18 4.25
N VAL A 541 -0.20 20.81 3.08
CA VAL A 541 0.85 20.70 2.05
C VAL A 541 2.14 21.37 2.52
N ASP A 542 2.09 22.57 3.11
CA ASP A 542 3.27 23.26 3.65
C ASP A 542 3.86 22.56 4.89
N ALA A 543 3.04 21.93 5.73
CA ALA A 543 3.50 21.05 6.79
C ALA A 543 4.19 19.79 6.25
N ALA A 544 3.59 19.14 5.24
CA ALA A 544 4.20 18.00 4.56
C ALA A 544 5.51 18.36 3.86
N HIS A 545 5.64 19.57 3.31
CA HIS A 545 6.90 20.07 2.74
C HIS A 545 8.03 20.07 3.79
N ARG A 546 7.76 20.61 5.00
CA ARG A 546 8.75 20.58 6.10
C ARG A 546 9.10 19.15 6.50
N LEU A 547 8.11 18.25 6.57
CA LEU A 547 8.31 16.85 6.90
C LEU A 547 9.13 16.09 5.85
N VAL A 548 8.79 16.19 4.55
CA VAL A 548 9.49 15.45 3.48
C VAL A 548 10.93 15.93 3.30
N THR A 549 11.16 17.25 3.38
CA THR A 549 12.50 17.82 3.27
C THR A 549 13.37 17.43 4.46
N SER A 550 12.82 17.44 5.68
CA SER A 550 13.55 16.97 6.88
C SER A 550 13.81 15.46 6.88
N ALA A 551 12.78 14.64 6.60
CA ALA A 551 12.91 13.19 6.49
C ALA A 551 13.94 12.80 5.42
N GLY A 552 13.85 13.39 4.23
CA GLY A 552 14.82 13.21 3.17
C GLY A 552 16.22 13.69 3.54
N ALA A 553 16.36 14.75 4.34
CA ALA A 553 17.65 15.24 4.85
C ALA A 553 18.24 14.38 5.98
N ALA A 554 17.42 13.57 6.67
CA ALA A 554 17.86 12.63 7.70
C ALA A 554 18.42 11.31 7.14
N LEU A 555 18.01 10.91 5.92
CA LEU A 555 18.44 9.65 5.30
C LEU A 555 19.97 9.61 5.04
N ARG A 556 20.57 8.45 5.31
CA ARG A 556 21.99 8.12 5.11
C ARG A 556 22.10 6.77 4.43
N ALA A 557 23.19 6.55 3.69
CA ALA A 557 23.53 5.29 3.06
C ALA A 557 24.84 4.73 3.65
N VAL A 558 24.92 3.39 3.77
CA VAL A 558 26.12 2.64 4.11
C VAL A 558 26.24 1.46 3.15
N THR A 559 27.27 1.44 2.32
CA THR A 559 27.56 0.30 1.44
C THR A 559 28.33 -0.77 2.21
N LEU A 560 27.71 -1.93 2.40
CA LEU A 560 28.29 -3.09 3.06
C LEU A 560 29.28 -3.86 2.18
N ALA A 561 28.99 -3.93 0.88
CA ALA A 561 29.78 -4.66 -0.10
C ALA A 561 29.62 -4.04 -1.49
N PRO A 562 30.67 -3.99 -2.32
CA PRO A 562 30.57 -3.58 -3.71
C PRO A 562 29.87 -4.66 -4.56
N GLU A 563 29.54 -4.31 -5.80
CA GLU A 563 29.13 -5.25 -6.84
C GLU A 563 30.16 -6.39 -7.02
N GLY A 564 29.69 -7.60 -7.34
CA GLY A 564 30.52 -8.79 -7.52
C GLY A 564 31.06 -9.40 -6.23
N ALA A 565 30.93 -8.73 -5.08
CA ALA A 565 31.35 -9.27 -3.78
C ALA A 565 30.52 -10.50 -3.38
N ARG A 566 31.17 -11.48 -2.74
CA ARG A 566 30.51 -12.68 -2.19
C ARG A 566 29.85 -12.32 -0.86
N VAL A 567 28.51 -12.25 -0.86
CA VAL A 567 27.72 -11.74 0.28
C VAL A 567 26.87 -12.80 0.97
N ALA A 568 26.71 -13.97 0.35
CA ALA A 568 26.01 -15.12 0.91
C ALA A 568 26.58 -16.44 0.36
N ARG A 569 26.08 -17.58 0.87
CA ARG A 569 26.29 -18.92 0.32
C ARG A 569 24.96 -19.64 0.23
N ALA A 570 24.71 -20.29 -0.90
CA ALA A 570 23.74 -21.37 -0.97
C ALA A 570 24.37 -22.65 -0.40
N ASP A 571 23.58 -23.40 0.35
CA ASP A 571 23.85 -24.75 0.87
C ASP A 571 22.81 -25.68 0.25
N ASP A 572 23.23 -26.83 -0.29
CA ASP A 572 22.34 -27.76 -1.00
C ASP A 572 21.62 -28.76 -0.08
N GLY A 573 21.94 -28.74 1.23
CA GLY A 573 21.42 -29.67 2.24
C GLY A 573 22.05 -31.07 2.18
N LEU A 574 23.03 -31.31 1.32
CA LEU A 574 23.75 -32.59 1.18
C LEU A 574 25.25 -32.45 1.50
N GLY A 575 25.75 -31.21 1.59
CA GLY A 575 27.07 -30.86 2.11
C GLY A 575 27.89 -29.96 1.19
N ASP A 576 27.39 -29.61 0.01
CA ASP A 576 28.08 -28.75 -0.94
C ASP A 576 27.57 -27.30 -0.84
N THR A 577 28.50 -26.34 -0.91
CA THR A 577 28.15 -24.91 -0.77
C THR A 577 28.67 -24.07 -1.92
N THR A 578 27.80 -23.21 -2.46
CA THR A 578 28.10 -22.33 -3.58
C THR A 578 27.98 -20.87 -3.14
N PRO A 579 29.11 -20.11 -3.14
CA PRO A 579 29.06 -18.69 -2.83
C PRO A 579 28.22 -17.90 -3.83
N LEU A 580 27.37 -17.01 -3.31
CA LEU A 580 26.56 -16.09 -4.08
C LEU A 580 27.22 -14.70 -4.09
N ARG A 581 27.33 -14.10 -5.28
CA ARG A 581 27.77 -12.71 -5.47
C ARG A 581 26.59 -11.75 -5.52
N ALA A 582 26.79 -10.50 -5.11
CA ALA A 582 25.83 -9.43 -5.32
C ALA A 582 25.90 -8.88 -6.75
N ALA A 583 24.76 -8.77 -7.44
CA ALA A 583 24.66 -8.23 -8.81
C ALA A 583 24.65 -6.69 -8.88
N ALA A 584 24.74 -6.02 -7.72
CA ALA A 584 24.86 -4.57 -7.57
C ALA A 584 25.49 -4.27 -6.18
N PRO A 585 25.91 -3.02 -5.89
CA PRO A 585 26.41 -2.66 -4.56
C PRO A 585 25.34 -2.86 -3.46
N VAL A 586 25.71 -3.51 -2.36
CA VAL A 586 24.83 -3.72 -1.20
C VAL A 586 24.83 -2.47 -0.33
N THR A 587 24.05 -1.47 -0.73
CA THR A 587 23.84 -0.24 0.04
C THR A 587 22.60 -0.35 0.93
N VAL A 588 22.81 -0.25 2.25
CA VAL A 588 21.73 -0.09 3.24
C VAL A 588 21.41 1.38 3.39
N VAL A 589 20.13 1.75 3.34
CA VAL A 589 19.64 3.10 3.67
C VAL A 589 18.97 3.09 5.04
N GLY A 590 19.14 4.17 5.81
CA GLY A 590 18.54 4.36 7.12
C GLY A 590 18.73 5.79 7.63
N TRP A 591 18.59 6.02 8.93
CA TRP A 591 18.83 7.31 9.57
C TRP A 591 19.55 7.14 10.91
N PRO A 592 20.25 8.17 11.44
CA PRO A 592 20.96 8.10 12.72
C PRO A 592 20.11 7.50 13.85
N GLY A 593 20.69 6.58 14.63
CA GLY A 593 20.02 5.85 15.71
C GLY A 593 19.19 4.63 15.27
N LEU A 594 18.99 4.40 13.97
CA LEU A 594 18.28 3.22 13.46
C LEU A 594 19.22 2.01 13.35
N THR A 595 18.71 0.81 13.63
CA THR A 595 19.32 -0.46 13.21
C THR A 595 18.45 -1.09 12.12
N VAL A 596 19.01 -1.25 10.92
CA VAL A 596 18.34 -1.85 9.76
C VAL A 596 18.80 -3.29 9.61
N PRO A 597 17.89 -4.29 9.56
CA PRO A 597 18.26 -5.67 9.31
C PRO A 597 18.68 -5.89 7.85
N VAL A 598 19.52 -6.90 7.64
CA VAL A 598 19.94 -7.38 6.32
C VAL A 598 19.66 -8.88 6.27
N GLY A 599 18.92 -9.31 5.25
CA GLY A 599 18.45 -10.68 5.09
C GLY A 599 18.46 -11.13 3.62
N VAL A 600 17.97 -12.35 3.38
CA VAL A 600 17.79 -12.90 2.03
C VAL A 600 16.29 -13.16 1.81
N ASP A 601 15.83 -12.93 0.59
CA ASP A 601 14.43 -12.84 0.21
C ASP A 601 13.97 -14.17 -0.43
N GLY A 602 13.88 -15.19 0.41
CA GLY A 602 13.55 -16.57 0.01
C GLY A 602 14.76 -17.41 -0.41
N ASP A 603 14.57 -18.72 -0.34
CA ASP A 603 15.60 -19.72 -0.66
C ASP A 603 15.77 -19.90 -2.18
N PRO A 604 16.98 -20.30 -2.65
CA PRO A 604 17.30 -20.35 -4.06
C PRO A 604 16.75 -21.63 -4.72
N PRO A 605 16.53 -21.64 -6.05
CA PRO A 605 16.26 -22.87 -6.78
C PRO A 605 17.44 -23.84 -6.62
N ARG A 606 17.13 -25.14 -6.59
CA ARG A 606 18.14 -26.23 -6.52
C ARG A 606 19.05 -26.28 -7.74
N GLU A 607 18.63 -25.70 -8.86
CA GLU A 607 19.36 -25.65 -10.12
C GLU A 607 19.42 -24.21 -10.64
N ALA A 608 20.59 -23.78 -11.10
CA ALA A 608 20.80 -22.47 -11.69
C ALA A 608 22.12 -22.42 -12.45
N ALA A 609 22.19 -21.65 -13.54
CA ALA A 609 23.44 -21.36 -14.23
C ALA A 609 24.34 -20.41 -13.41
N ALA A 610 25.66 -20.51 -13.59
CA ALA A 610 26.59 -19.55 -12.99
C ALA A 610 26.31 -18.13 -13.50
N GLY A 611 25.93 -17.21 -12.62
CA GLY A 611 25.48 -15.86 -12.98
C GLY A 611 23.99 -15.68 -13.21
N GLU A 612 23.16 -16.71 -13.04
CA GLU A 612 21.70 -16.58 -13.01
C GLU A 612 21.23 -15.96 -11.69
N ARG A 613 20.12 -15.22 -11.69
CA ARG A 613 19.59 -14.59 -10.47
C ARG A 613 18.76 -15.59 -9.67
N VAL A 614 19.30 -16.07 -8.55
CA VAL A 614 18.75 -17.19 -7.78
C VAL A 614 17.90 -16.77 -6.57
N THR A 615 18.21 -15.64 -5.97
CA THR A 615 17.45 -15.01 -4.87
C THR A 615 17.87 -13.53 -4.80
N ALA A 616 17.44 -12.77 -3.79
CA ALA A 616 17.90 -11.41 -3.54
C ALA A 616 18.24 -11.17 -2.07
N LEU A 617 19.21 -10.30 -1.82
CA LEU A 617 19.54 -9.77 -0.50
C LEU A 617 18.71 -8.50 -0.25
N ARG A 618 17.95 -8.47 0.84
CA ARG A 618 17.15 -7.32 1.27
C ARG A 618 17.91 -6.53 2.34
N ALA A 619 18.07 -5.23 2.11
CA ALA A 619 18.93 -4.31 2.83
C ALA A 619 18.16 -3.00 3.15
N GLY A 620 17.11 -3.13 3.96
CA GLY A 620 16.11 -2.07 4.13
C GLY A 620 15.33 -1.83 2.83
N ALA A 621 15.36 -0.60 2.32
CA ALA A 621 14.74 -0.22 1.05
C ALA A 621 15.38 -0.87 -0.20
N ALA A 622 16.61 -1.40 -0.10
CA ALA A 622 17.32 -1.99 -1.23
C ALA A 622 17.08 -3.50 -1.35
N THR A 623 16.78 -3.96 -2.56
CA THR A 623 16.74 -5.38 -2.94
C THR A 623 17.81 -5.63 -4.00
N VAL A 624 18.82 -6.43 -3.67
CA VAL A 624 19.99 -6.68 -4.53
C VAL A 624 19.99 -8.13 -4.99
N PRO A 625 19.85 -8.42 -6.30
CA PRO A 625 19.87 -9.79 -6.80
C PRO A 625 21.19 -10.50 -6.45
N LEU A 626 21.07 -11.78 -6.11
CA LEU A 626 22.21 -12.66 -5.85
C LEU A 626 22.35 -13.68 -6.98
N GLU A 627 23.61 -13.92 -7.36
CA GLU A 627 23.97 -14.80 -8.48
C GLU A 627 25.01 -15.84 -8.01
N PRO A 628 24.91 -17.14 -8.39
CA PRO A 628 25.83 -18.14 -7.91
C PRO A 628 27.12 -18.09 -8.74
N VAL A 629 28.27 -18.22 -8.08
CA VAL A 629 29.59 -18.07 -8.74
C VAL A 629 30.03 -19.34 -9.48
N ARG A 630 29.38 -20.47 -9.19
CA ARG A 630 29.37 -21.73 -9.95
C ARG A 630 27.91 -22.09 -10.25
N PRO A 631 27.59 -23.05 -11.13
CA PRO A 631 26.24 -23.57 -11.23
C PRO A 631 25.74 -24.13 -9.89
N LEU A 632 24.42 -24.17 -9.71
CA LEU A 632 23.76 -25.04 -8.74
C LEU A 632 23.32 -26.29 -9.51
N GLU A 633 23.68 -27.47 -9.05
CA GLU A 633 23.55 -28.74 -9.79
C GLU A 633 22.56 -29.70 -9.13
N LYS A 634 22.01 -30.64 -9.91
CA LYS A 634 21.16 -31.70 -9.35
C LYS A 634 21.99 -32.64 -8.48
N PRO A 635 21.48 -33.02 -7.29
CA PRO A 635 22.02 -34.13 -6.53
C PRO A 635 22.15 -35.38 -7.38
N SER A 636 23.37 -35.89 -7.49
CA SER A 636 23.66 -37.12 -8.19
C SER A 636 22.99 -38.31 -7.49
N VAL A 637 22.90 -39.43 -8.22
CA VAL A 637 22.42 -40.69 -7.64
C VAL A 637 23.33 -41.13 -6.49
N VAL A 638 24.60 -40.73 -6.47
CA VAL A 638 25.56 -41.06 -5.42
C VAL A 638 25.32 -40.23 -4.16
N GLU A 639 25.19 -38.89 -4.21
CA GLU A 639 24.84 -38.11 -3.01
C GLU A 639 23.50 -38.55 -2.39
N ARG A 640 22.50 -38.82 -3.24
CA ARG A 640 21.17 -39.28 -2.78
C ARG A 640 21.19 -40.63 -2.07
N LEU A 641 22.20 -41.46 -2.31
CA LEU A 641 22.43 -42.74 -1.64
C LEU A 641 23.38 -42.63 -0.44
N LEU A 642 24.42 -41.79 -0.54
CA LEU A 642 25.44 -41.61 0.50
C LEU A 642 25.03 -40.67 1.64
N ARG A 643 23.97 -39.88 1.48
CA ARG A 643 23.46 -39.02 2.56
C ARG A 643 23.17 -39.80 3.84
N LEU A 644 23.96 -39.51 4.87
CA LEU A 644 23.66 -39.82 6.25
C LEU A 644 22.53 -38.88 6.69
N GLY A 645 21.59 -39.38 7.48
CA GLY A 645 20.39 -38.64 7.93
C GLY A 645 20.34 -38.47 9.43
#